data_AF-A0A0K8JAJ5-F1
#
_entry.id   AF-A0A0K8JAJ5-F1
#
_cell.length_a   1.000
_cell.length_b   1.000
_cell.length_c   1.000
_cell.angle_alpha   90.00
_cell.angle_beta   90.00
_cell.angle_gamma   90.00
#
_symmetry.space_group_name_H-M   'P 1'
#
loop_
_entity.id
_entity.type
_entity.pdbx_description
1 polymer ?
#
loop_
_entity_poly.entity_id
_entity_poly.type
_entity_poly.pdbx_seq_one_letter_code
_entity_poly.pdbx_strand_id
1 'polypeptide(L)'
;MHFLYNILGLLLVLAATPVFIFRTVREKGFGERLRQSMGILPSEEINKVAHKDCIWVHAASVGEIVAASPIVKEFHREMPDSPILVSVVTSSGYEMARRIVKDATAIIYFPLDLPWISRSVVTRIQPKVFVPVETELWPEFLKTMRENQIPVMMANGRISDKSVVRYRYLLGILRDMMGTVGRFCMQSAVDADYIIRLGANPARVIITGNTKYDQTYTAVSAEEKEKLFREMGLAGSSPIVVAGSTHRGEEEPLFTAFAGIREEFPAAKLIIAPRDTIRTQEIIDLAVQYGLQAAQRTVLKEQPGIGHDVVLVDTIGELGKIYGIGDIVYVGGSLVPRGGHNILEPAAHGKPILTGPHMFNFKDTYALFSEREACVTVKNAEELQQSMLQLLKDEGLREDMSRRSLAIIEENQGAARKSALHLRDLLEDARKKKETGKAAAFSRETSQLYLYSYFYKLIHGEKQGPLADVLLSVLRFLSFIYGLGVDVKLALYRYNLLKRHKLPCQVISLGNITVGGTGKTPTAQRLAAIIRDSGHRVVILNRGYRAQYKGKIGLVSDGSKIYMSAAEAGDEAFLLAKNLPGVPVLIGKDRAITGNYAVQHFQAEVIIMDDGYQHWQLERDLDIVLIDTINVFGNNFLLPRGTLREPLENLDRAQAILLTKADQSTEDARSSIRDVVRHYNPHALVVESLHSPRCFIEVEEWYKGDVYKNMEPLETVRGKKVMALSAIGNPSSFEQTIVDIGAEVVYSARYPDHHSYTMVEMQQVMQRAVENGVYAVITTGKDAVKIPAEFIHSQRPLPIYMLDIELRFTEGYPEMMELINRVADQQTTPAFVQGETVTD
;
A
#
# COMPACT_ATOMS: atom_id res chain seq x y z
N MET A 1 9.98 4.80 3.85
CA MET A 1 9.92 3.56 4.66
C MET A 1 10.13 2.31 3.82
N HIS A 2 9.29 1.99 2.80
CA HIS A 2 9.54 0.82 1.92
C HIS A 2 10.94 0.80 1.28
N PHE A 3 11.44 1.94 0.81
CA PHE A 3 12.82 2.01 0.27
C PHE A 3 13.89 1.64 1.30
N LEU A 4 13.77 2.10 2.55
CA LEU A 4 14.69 1.74 3.65
C LEU A 4 14.57 0.26 4.01
N TYR A 5 13.35 -0.26 4.06
CA TYR A 5 13.10 -1.69 4.27
C TYR A 5 13.78 -2.53 3.18
N ASN A 6 13.67 -2.14 1.92
CA ASN A 6 14.29 -2.84 0.79
C ASN A 6 15.83 -2.78 0.82
N ILE A 7 16.42 -1.63 1.17
CA ILE A 7 17.88 -1.52 1.37
C ILE A 7 18.32 -2.42 2.52
N LEU A 8 17.62 -2.38 3.66
CA LEU A 8 17.97 -3.18 4.82
C LEU A 8 17.83 -4.68 4.52
N GLY A 9 16.76 -5.08 3.82
CA GLY A 9 16.55 -6.46 3.37
C GLY A 9 17.68 -6.93 2.45
N LEU A 10 18.10 -6.10 1.49
CA LEU A 10 19.24 -6.40 0.62
C LEU A 10 20.53 -6.56 1.41
N LEU A 11 20.83 -5.64 2.33
CA LEU A 11 22.02 -5.71 3.19
C LEU A 11 21.99 -6.97 4.08
N LEU A 12 20.83 -7.33 4.62
CA LEU A 12 20.66 -8.55 5.42
C LEU A 12 20.90 -9.82 4.58
N VAL A 13 20.39 -9.89 3.35
CA VAL A 13 20.64 -11.03 2.46
C VAL A 13 22.13 -11.14 2.10
N LEU A 14 22.79 -10.01 1.80
CA LEU A 14 24.23 -9.97 1.55
C LEU A 14 25.03 -10.44 2.77
N ALA A 15 24.69 -9.96 3.96
CA ALA A 15 25.32 -10.37 5.22
C ALA A 15 25.07 -11.85 5.56
N ALA A 16 23.90 -12.39 5.22
CA ALA A 16 23.54 -13.79 5.44
C ALA A 16 24.12 -14.75 4.38
N THR A 17 24.67 -14.23 3.28
CA THR A 17 25.17 -15.04 2.16
C THR A 17 26.22 -16.09 2.59
N PRO A 18 27.22 -15.80 3.44
CA PRO A 18 28.16 -16.81 3.92
C PRO A 18 27.49 -17.94 4.69
N VAL A 19 26.47 -17.62 5.50
CA VAL A 19 25.67 -18.61 6.25
C VAL A 19 24.84 -19.46 5.29
N PHE A 20 24.24 -18.85 4.27
CA PHE A 20 23.49 -19.58 3.24
C PHE A 20 24.38 -20.52 2.44
N ILE A 21 25.60 -20.11 2.08
CA ILE A 21 26.58 -20.97 1.40
C ILE A 21 26.94 -22.16 2.29
N PHE A 22 27.27 -21.90 3.56
CA PHE A 22 27.61 -22.96 4.52
C PHE A 22 26.47 -23.97 4.71
N ARG A 23 25.23 -23.50 4.88
CA ARG A 23 24.05 -24.37 5.02
C ARG A 23 23.72 -25.13 3.74
N THR A 24 23.98 -24.57 2.57
CA THR A 24 23.80 -25.27 1.28
C THR A 24 24.68 -26.51 1.19
N VAL A 25 25.88 -26.48 1.77
CA VAL A 25 26.82 -27.62 1.80
C VAL A 25 26.45 -28.63 2.90
N ARG A 26 25.97 -28.17 4.06
CA ARG A 26 25.70 -29.04 5.23
C ARG A 26 24.29 -29.59 5.34
N GLU A 27 23.29 -28.91 4.80
CA GLU A 27 21.87 -29.26 4.99
C GLU A 27 21.25 -29.74 3.68
N LYS A 28 20.78 -30.99 3.69
CA LYS A 28 20.07 -31.58 2.55
C LYS A 28 18.80 -30.77 2.22
N GLY A 29 18.66 -30.39 0.94
CA GLY A 29 17.51 -29.62 0.44
C GLY A 29 17.60 -28.10 0.64
N PHE A 30 18.60 -27.59 1.37
CA PHE A 30 18.73 -26.14 1.59
C PHE A 30 19.07 -25.37 0.31
N GLY A 31 19.91 -25.94 -0.57
CA GLY A 31 20.24 -25.33 -1.85
C GLY A 31 19.03 -25.15 -2.77
N GLU A 32 18.13 -26.14 -2.81
CA GLU A 32 16.88 -26.04 -3.56
C GLU A 32 15.96 -24.95 -2.98
N ARG A 33 15.81 -24.92 -1.65
CA ARG A 33 15.11 -23.85 -0.95
C ARG A 33 15.65 -22.47 -1.33
N LEU A 34 16.97 -22.27 -1.27
CA LEU A 34 17.60 -20.99 -1.58
C LEU A 34 17.38 -20.59 -3.04
N ARG A 35 17.53 -21.54 -3.97
CA ARG A 35 17.29 -21.33 -5.40
C ARG A 35 15.84 -20.87 -5.66
N GLN A 36 14.86 -21.55 -5.08
CA GLN A 36 13.45 -21.15 -5.19
C GLN A 36 13.18 -19.80 -4.51
N SER A 37 13.77 -19.56 -3.33
CA SER A 37 13.64 -18.29 -2.59
C SER A 37 14.21 -17.10 -3.38
N MET A 38 15.21 -17.33 -4.24
CA MET A 38 15.76 -16.32 -5.16
C MET A 38 14.90 -16.11 -6.42
N GLY A 39 13.74 -16.76 -6.52
CA GLY A 39 12.81 -16.66 -7.65
C GLY A 39 13.02 -17.70 -8.76
N ILE A 40 13.96 -18.63 -8.60
CA ILE A 40 14.21 -19.69 -9.59
C ILE A 40 13.36 -20.93 -9.24
N LEU A 41 12.12 -20.90 -9.69
CA LEU A 41 11.09 -21.89 -9.36
C LEU A 41 11.14 -23.13 -10.28
N PRO A 42 10.72 -24.33 -9.81
CA PRO A 42 10.69 -25.56 -10.60
C PRO A 42 9.64 -25.48 -11.71
N SER A 43 10.03 -25.71 -12.96
CA SER A 43 9.12 -25.58 -14.11
C SER A 43 7.93 -26.56 -14.03
N GLU A 44 8.12 -27.78 -13.54
CA GLU A 44 7.04 -28.77 -13.40
C GLU A 44 5.93 -28.29 -12.46
N GLU A 45 6.28 -27.70 -11.32
CA GLU A 45 5.32 -27.18 -10.35
C GLU A 45 4.63 -25.93 -10.89
N ILE A 46 5.38 -25.00 -11.46
CA ILE A 46 4.85 -23.72 -11.95
C ILE A 46 3.93 -23.90 -13.16
N ASN A 47 4.22 -24.83 -14.07
CA ASN A 47 3.36 -25.10 -15.23
C ASN A 47 1.95 -25.58 -14.82
N LYS A 48 1.79 -26.14 -13.61
CA LYS A 48 0.49 -26.58 -13.10
C LYS A 48 -0.40 -25.41 -12.66
N VAL A 49 0.18 -24.26 -12.29
CA VAL A 49 -0.55 -23.16 -11.62
C VAL A 49 -0.41 -21.79 -12.30
N ALA A 50 0.65 -21.54 -13.07
CA ALA A 50 0.92 -20.24 -13.68
C ALA A 50 -0.18 -19.85 -14.68
N HIS A 51 -0.71 -18.63 -14.54
CA HIS A 51 -1.79 -18.08 -15.37
C HIS A 51 -3.06 -18.95 -15.42
N LYS A 52 -3.28 -19.80 -14.41
CA LYS A 52 -4.44 -20.70 -14.30
C LYS A 52 -5.37 -20.31 -13.15
N ASP A 53 -5.44 -19.01 -12.84
CA ASP A 53 -6.28 -18.47 -11.77
C ASP A 53 -6.12 -19.20 -10.41
N CYS A 54 -4.89 -19.58 -10.08
CA CYS A 54 -4.63 -20.36 -8.89
C CYS A 54 -4.90 -19.58 -7.58
N ILE A 55 -5.30 -20.31 -6.55
CA ILE A 55 -5.37 -19.81 -5.17
C ILE A 55 -4.00 -20.05 -4.55
N TRP A 56 -3.31 -18.98 -4.18
CA TRP A 56 -1.99 -19.09 -3.56
C TRP A 56 -2.09 -18.99 -2.04
N VAL A 57 -1.95 -20.12 -1.34
CA VAL A 57 -1.88 -20.21 0.11
C VAL A 57 -0.42 -20.21 0.59
N HIS A 58 -0.10 -19.38 1.59
CA HIS A 58 1.24 -19.33 2.17
C HIS A 58 1.22 -19.64 3.66
N ALA A 59 2.03 -20.62 4.06
CA ALA A 59 2.27 -21.00 5.45
C ALA A 59 3.76 -21.30 5.62
N ALA A 60 4.47 -20.54 6.46
CA ALA A 60 5.93 -20.53 6.56
C ALA A 60 6.51 -21.74 7.32
N SER A 61 5.80 -22.22 8.34
CA SER A 61 6.27 -23.24 9.29
C SER A 61 5.42 -24.52 9.29
N VAL A 62 5.88 -25.57 9.98
CA VAL A 62 5.11 -26.81 10.17
C VAL A 62 3.76 -26.53 10.84
N GLY A 63 3.73 -25.68 11.88
CA GLY A 63 2.51 -25.36 12.62
C GLY A 63 1.47 -24.64 11.76
N GLU A 64 1.93 -23.73 10.88
CA GLU A 64 1.05 -23.03 9.93
C GLU A 64 0.57 -23.96 8.82
N ILE A 65 1.40 -24.91 8.36
CA ILE A 65 0.97 -25.90 7.36
C ILE A 65 -0.11 -26.82 7.91
N VAL A 66 -0.03 -27.20 9.19
CA VAL A 66 -1.11 -27.92 9.88
C VAL A 66 -2.40 -27.09 9.91
N ALA A 67 -2.30 -25.78 10.18
CA ALA A 67 -3.45 -24.87 10.13
C ALA A 67 -4.00 -24.64 8.71
N ALA A 68 -3.13 -24.65 7.70
CA ALA A 68 -3.48 -24.40 6.31
C ALA A 68 -4.13 -25.61 5.62
N SER A 69 -3.78 -26.84 6.04
CA SER A 69 -4.30 -28.08 5.46
C SER A 69 -5.83 -28.13 5.35
N PRO A 70 -6.63 -27.90 6.43
CA PRO A 70 -8.09 -27.89 6.33
C PRO A 70 -8.61 -26.71 5.48
N ILE A 71 -7.92 -25.57 5.48
CA ILE A 71 -8.29 -24.41 4.65
C ILE A 71 -8.16 -24.75 3.17
N VAL A 72 -7.06 -25.39 2.78
CA VAL A 72 -6.81 -25.84 1.40
C VAL A 72 -7.86 -26.85 0.95
N LYS A 73 -8.23 -27.80 1.83
CA LYS A 73 -9.30 -28.78 1.56
C LYS A 73 -10.65 -28.10 1.30
N GLU A 74 -11.03 -27.14 2.13
CA GLU A 74 -12.28 -26.39 1.97
C GLU A 74 -12.24 -25.46 0.74
N PHE A 75 -11.09 -24.84 0.43
CA PHE A 75 -10.93 -24.06 -0.80
C PHE A 75 -11.08 -24.93 -2.04
N HIS A 76 -10.48 -26.13 -2.05
CA HIS A 76 -10.65 -27.07 -3.16
C HIS A 76 -12.11 -27.50 -3.31
N ARG A 77 -12.82 -27.72 -2.20
CA ARG A 77 -14.25 -28.07 -2.24
C ARG A 77 -15.13 -26.95 -2.79
N GLU A 78 -14.92 -25.72 -2.35
CA GLU A 78 -15.75 -24.57 -2.77
C GLU A 78 -15.35 -24.04 -4.17
N MET A 79 -14.11 -24.26 -4.61
CA MET A 79 -13.56 -23.77 -5.88
C MET A 79 -12.77 -24.88 -6.60
N PRO A 80 -13.42 -25.97 -7.04
CA PRO A 80 -12.76 -27.15 -7.60
C PRO A 80 -11.95 -26.86 -8.89
N ASP A 81 -12.38 -25.84 -9.65
CA ASP A 81 -11.73 -25.44 -10.90
C ASP A 81 -10.47 -24.59 -10.71
N SER A 82 -10.18 -24.14 -9.48
CA SER A 82 -9.03 -23.27 -9.18
C SER A 82 -7.86 -24.12 -8.64
N PRO A 83 -6.73 -24.24 -9.36
CA PRO A 83 -5.53 -24.89 -8.84
C PRO A 83 -5.07 -24.24 -7.54
N ILE A 84 -4.52 -25.01 -6.61
CA ILE A 84 -4.02 -24.47 -5.34
C ILE A 84 -2.50 -24.56 -5.31
N LEU A 85 -1.85 -23.41 -5.14
CA LEU A 85 -0.42 -23.29 -4.92
C LEU A 85 -0.17 -23.09 -3.43
N VAL A 86 0.65 -23.95 -2.83
CA VAL A 86 1.09 -23.80 -1.44
C VAL A 86 2.57 -23.40 -1.40
N SER A 87 2.90 -22.36 -0.65
CA SER A 87 4.30 -21.93 -0.45
C SER A 87 4.73 -22.00 1.00
N VAL A 88 5.97 -22.45 1.23
CA VAL A 88 6.54 -22.70 2.56
C VAL A 88 7.92 -22.06 2.72
N VAL A 89 8.35 -21.71 3.94
CA VAL A 89 9.70 -21.19 4.19
C VAL A 89 10.63 -22.29 4.69
N THR A 90 10.18 -23.09 5.65
CA THR A 90 11.02 -24.10 6.32
C THR A 90 11.03 -25.43 5.56
N SER A 91 12.18 -26.12 5.54
CA SER A 91 12.29 -27.44 4.88
C SER A 91 11.40 -28.50 5.54
N SER A 92 11.26 -28.46 6.87
CA SER A 92 10.34 -29.33 7.61
C SER A 92 8.88 -29.04 7.26
N GLY A 93 8.51 -27.76 7.10
CA GLY A 93 7.19 -27.36 6.63
C GLY A 93 6.93 -27.85 5.21
N TYR A 94 7.91 -27.78 4.31
CA TYR A 94 7.79 -28.26 2.93
C TYR A 94 7.50 -29.77 2.87
N GLU A 95 8.26 -30.56 3.65
CA GLU A 95 8.01 -32.01 3.78
C GLU A 95 6.63 -32.30 4.39
N MET A 96 6.22 -31.52 5.40
CA MET A 96 4.88 -31.65 5.99
C MET A 96 3.79 -31.33 4.96
N ALA A 97 3.96 -30.28 4.16
CA ALA A 97 3.00 -29.87 3.15
C ALA A 97 2.75 -31.00 2.13
N ARG A 98 3.81 -31.63 1.61
CA ARG A 98 3.70 -32.79 0.70
C ARG A 98 2.99 -33.99 1.34
N ARG A 99 3.10 -34.14 2.66
CA ARG A 99 2.48 -35.24 3.40
C ARG A 99 1.00 -35.01 3.64
N ILE A 100 0.59 -33.83 4.11
CA ILE A 100 -0.77 -33.61 4.64
C ILE A 100 -1.68 -32.76 3.73
N VAL A 101 -1.12 -31.97 2.81
CA VAL A 101 -1.90 -31.08 1.94
C VAL A 101 -2.07 -31.73 0.56
N LYS A 102 -2.91 -32.77 0.51
CA LYS A 102 -3.10 -33.59 -0.71
C LYS A 102 -3.82 -32.85 -1.84
N ASP A 103 -4.66 -31.87 -1.51
CA ASP A 103 -5.41 -31.07 -2.47
C ASP A 103 -4.58 -29.93 -3.09
N ALA A 104 -3.32 -29.76 -2.69
CA ALA A 104 -2.42 -28.79 -3.30
C ALA A 104 -1.97 -29.27 -4.70
N THR A 105 -2.21 -28.46 -5.72
CA THR A 105 -1.77 -28.74 -7.10
C THR A 105 -0.26 -28.59 -7.25
N ALA A 106 0.32 -27.62 -6.56
CA ALA A 106 1.76 -27.38 -6.54
C ALA A 106 2.24 -26.92 -5.17
N ILE A 107 3.48 -27.26 -4.83
CA ILE A 107 4.13 -26.85 -3.57
C ILE A 107 5.51 -26.27 -3.88
N ILE A 108 5.78 -25.06 -3.39
CA ILE A 108 7.06 -24.35 -3.60
C ILE A 108 7.62 -23.78 -2.30
N TYR A 109 8.87 -23.35 -2.31
CA TYR A 109 9.39 -22.44 -1.29
C TYR A 109 8.98 -20.99 -1.58
N PHE A 110 8.66 -20.23 -0.54
CA PHE A 110 8.26 -18.83 -0.66
C PHE A 110 9.46 -17.95 -1.08
N PRO A 111 9.27 -16.98 -2.00
CA PRO A 111 10.33 -16.07 -2.41
C PRO A 111 10.80 -15.15 -1.29
N LEU A 112 12.03 -14.65 -1.40
CA LEU A 112 12.50 -13.54 -0.58
C LEU A 112 11.68 -12.28 -0.87
N ASP A 113 11.40 -11.51 0.18
CA ASP A 113 10.64 -10.26 0.12
C ASP A 113 11.51 -9.09 -0.41
N LEU A 114 11.99 -9.23 -1.65
CA LEU A 114 12.79 -8.25 -2.36
C LEU A 114 12.07 -7.80 -3.65
N PRO A 115 12.13 -6.51 -4.03
CA PRO A 115 11.28 -5.95 -5.09
C PRO A 115 11.32 -6.72 -6.42
N TRP A 116 12.51 -7.09 -6.88
CA TRP A 116 12.67 -7.80 -8.16
C TRP A 116 12.27 -9.27 -8.09
N ILE A 117 12.43 -9.92 -6.93
CA ILE A 117 12.06 -11.33 -6.74
C ILE A 117 10.55 -11.44 -6.59
N SER A 118 9.96 -10.67 -5.67
CA SER A 118 8.51 -10.65 -5.45
C SER A 118 7.77 -10.31 -6.74
N ARG A 119 8.20 -9.26 -7.46
CA ARG A 119 7.60 -8.90 -8.75
C ARG A 119 7.73 -10.02 -9.77
N SER A 120 8.92 -10.57 -9.98
CA SER A 120 9.15 -11.65 -10.95
C SER A 120 8.23 -12.85 -10.68
N VAL A 121 8.20 -13.33 -9.43
CA VAL A 121 7.42 -14.50 -9.04
C VAL A 121 5.92 -14.24 -9.16
N VAL A 122 5.42 -13.10 -8.66
CA VAL A 122 4.00 -12.76 -8.72
C VAL A 122 3.53 -12.60 -10.17
N THR A 123 4.32 -11.95 -11.03
CA THR A 123 3.96 -11.81 -12.45
C THR A 123 3.98 -13.14 -13.21
N ARG A 124 4.86 -14.06 -12.81
CA ARG A 124 4.98 -15.38 -13.44
C ARG A 124 3.86 -16.33 -13.05
N ILE A 125 3.39 -16.25 -11.80
CA ILE A 125 2.31 -17.11 -11.31
C ILE A 125 0.95 -16.50 -11.64
N GLN A 126 0.82 -15.17 -11.48
CA GLN A 126 -0.42 -14.41 -11.62
C GLN A 126 -1.61 -15.08 -10.90
N PRO A 127 -1.53 -15.25 -9.56
CA PRO A 127 -2.59 -15.91 -8.81
C PRO A 127 -3.88 -15.09 -8.84
N LYS A 128 -5.01 -15.78 -8.70
CA LYS A 128 -6.34 -15.15 -8.54
C LYS A 128 -6.47 -14.44 -7.19
N VAL A 129 -5.80 -14.97 -6.17
CA VAL A 129 -5.80 -14.45 -4.79
C VAL A 129 -4.59 -14.98 -4.03
N PHE A 130 -4.08 -14.16 -3.10
CA PHE A 130 -3.04 -14.57 -2.16
C PHE A 130 -3.60 -14.68 -0.75
N VAL A 131 -3.28 -15.79 -0.07
CA VAL A 131 -3.82 -16.17 1.24
C VAL A 131 -2.67 -16.48 2.21
N PRO A 132 -2.10 -15.46 2.89
CA PRO A 132 -1.16 -15.70 3.98
C PRO A 132 -1.89 -16.29 5.19
N VAL A 133 -1.30 -17.32 5.79
CA VAL A 133 -1.81 -18.01 6.98
C VAL A 133 -1.11 -17.46 8.22
N GLU A 134 -1.87 -17.25 9.29
CA GLU A 134 -1.38 -16.60 10.52
C GLU A 134 -0.74 -15.22 10.21
N THR A 135 0.45 -14.89 10.72
CA THR A 135 1.05 -13.53 10.63
C THR A 135 2.07 -13.33 9.50
N GLU A 136 1.91 -14.02 8.36
CA GLU A 136 2.86 -13.95 7.24
C GLU A 136 2.62 -12.75 6.30
N LEU A 137 2.72 -11.54 6.87
CA LEU A 137 2.54 -10.28 6.14
C LEU A 137 3.89 -9.69 5.72
N TRP A 138 4.18 -9.76 4.42
CA TRP A 138 5.46 -9.34 3.82
C TRP A 138 5.29 -8.02 3.05
N PRO A 139 5.94 -6.91 3.48
CA PRO A 139 5.72 -5.57 2.92
C PRO A 139 5.83 -5.47 1.39
N GLU A 140 6.90 -5.97 0.79
CA GLU A 140 7.14 -5.80 -0.65
C GLU A 140 6.29 -6.76 -1.48
N PHE A 141 6.04 -7.96 -0.96
CA PHE A 141 5.18 -8.96 -1.58
C PHE A 141 3.71 -8.52 -1.60
N LEU A 142 3.19 -7.99 -0.49
CA LEU A 142 1.84 -7.42 -0.43
C LEU A 142 1.70 -6.21 -1.36
N LYS A 143 2.69 -5.30 -1.36
CA LYS A 143 2.73 -4.20 -2.31
C LYS A 143 2.70 -4.70 -3.76
N THR A 144 3.44 -5.76 -4.07
CA THR A 144 3.45 -6.39 -5.40
C THR A 144 2.07 -6.97 -5.75
N MET A 145 1.38 -7.62 -4.81
CA MET A 145 0.00 -8.10 -5.02
C MET A 145 -0.94 -6.95 -5.36
N ARG A 146 -0.87 -5.85 -4.60
CA ARG A 146 -1.69 -4.65 -4.85
C ARG A 146 -1.41 -4.02 -6.21
N GLU A 147 -0.14 -3.88 -6.59
CA GLU A 147 0.26 -3.33 -7.89
C GLU A 147 -0.27 -4.17 -9.07
N ASN A 148 -0.40 -5.49 -8.90
CA ASN A 148 -0.96 -6.40 -9.89
C ASN A 148 -2.48 -6.61 -9.74
N GLN A 149 -3.15 -5.83 -8.87
CA GLN A 149 -4.58 -5.93 -8.58
C GLN A 149 -5.02 -7.33 -8.12
N ILE A 150 -4.14 -8.05 -7.44
CA ILE A 150 -4.42 -9.37 -6.87
C ILE A 150 -4.99 -9.17 -5.46
N PRO A 151 -6.20 -9.67 -5.15
CA PRO A 151 -6.77 -9.58 -3.82
C PRO A 151 -5.96 -10.42 -2.82
N VAL A 152 -5.96 -9.96 -1.56
CA VAL A 152 -5.27 -10.65 -0.46
C VAL A 152 -6.26 -10.93 0.68
N MET A 153 -6.27 -12.15 1.20
CA MET A 153 -7.04 -12.55 2.38
C MET A 153 -6.12 -13.18 3.42
N MET A 154 -6.00 -12.59 4.61
CA MET A 154 -5.31 -13.26 5.72
C MET A 154 -6.23 -14.34 6.29
N ALA A 155 -5.72 -15.56 6.42
CA ALA A 155 -6.45 -16.72 6.91
C ALA A 155 -5.89 -17.23 8.24
N ASN A 156 -6.75 -17.74 9.12
CA ASN A 156 -6.36 -18.21 10.46
C ASN A 156 -5.48 -17.18 11.22
N GLY A 157 -5.81 -15.90 11.06
CA GLY A 157 -4.97 -14.79 11.49
C GLY A 157 -4.78 -14.76 13.00
N ARG A 158 -3.52 -14.63 13.41
CA ARG A 158 -3.10 -14.54 14.81
C ARG A 158 -2.11 -13.41 14.96
N ILE A 159 -2.15 -12.67 16.07
CA ILE A 159 -1.12 -11.69 16.36
C ILE A 159 -0.89 -11.59 17.87
N SER A 160 0.37 -11.52 18.28
CA SER A 160 0.72 -11.39 19.70
C SER A 160 0.78 -9.93 20.13
N ASP A 161 0.50 -9.66 21.40
CA ASP A 161 0.61 -8.33 22.00
C ASP A 161 2.03 -7.75 21.88
N LYS A 162 3.05 -8.62 21.99
CA LYS A 162 4.46 -8.27 21.72
C LYS A 162 4.68 -7.82 20.27
N SER A 163 3.99 -8.44 19.32
CA SER A 163 4.03 -8.04 17.92
C SER A 163 3.42 -6.65 17.77
N VAL A 164 2.24 -6.40 18.35
CA VAL A 164 1.57 -5.07 18.29
C VAL A 164 2.51 -3.94 18.70
N VAL A 165 3.22 -4.09 19.82
CA VAL A 165 4.18 -3.10 20.34
C VAL A 165 5.35 -2.86 19.38
N ARG A 166 5.92 -3.92 18.79
CA ARG A 166 7.06 -3.78 17.85
C ARG A 166 6.63 -3.17 16.53
N TYR A 167 5.47 -3.59 16.03
CA TYR A 167 4.93 -3.11 14.77
C TYR A 167 4.57 -1.62 14.88
N ARG A 168 4.10 -1.09 16.02
CA ARG A 168 3.75 0.34 16.17
C ARG A 168 4.80 1.34 15.66
N TYR A 169 6.10 0.99 15.63
CA TYR A 169 7.17 1.84 15.11
C TYR A 169 7.31 1.83 13.58
N LEU A 170 6.65 0.91 12.88
CA LEU A 170 6.67 0.70 11.42
C LEU A 170 5.48 1.36 10.70
N LEU A 171 5.02 2.51 11.21
CA LEU A 171 3.75 3.19 10.83
C LEU A 171 3.41 3.14 9.33
N GLY A 172 4.24 3.75 8.48
CA GLY A 172 3.91 3.92 7.05
C GLY A 172 3.87 2.61 6.26
N ILE A 173 4.67 1.62 6.64
CA ILE A 173 4.67 0.28 6.02
C ILE A 173 3.45 -0.51 6.49
N LEU A 174 3.13 -0.42 7.78
CA LEU A 174 1.95 -1.09 8.34
C LEU A 174 0.65 -0.62 7.72
N ARG A 175 0.45 0.70 7.58
CA ARG A 175 -0.75 1.22 6.93
C ARG A 175 -0.89 0.69 5.50
N ASP A 176 0.22 0.57 4.78
CA ASP A 176 0.26 0.03 3.41
C ASP A 176 -0.08 -1.47 3.36
N MET A 177 0.52 -2.24 4.27
CA MET A 177 0.24 -3.68 4.43
C MET A 177 -1.22 -3.93 4.81
N MET A 178 -1.72 -3.25 5.85
CA MET A 178 -3.10 -3.38 6.31
C MET A 178 -4.11 -2.94 5.24
N GLY A 179 -3.81 -1.87 4.50
CA GLY A 179 -4.65 -1.38 3.42
C GLY A 179 -4.76 -2.34 2.22
N THR A 180 -3.75 -3.21 2.03
CA THR A 180 -3.69 -4.19 0.94
C THR A 180 -4.58 -5.41 1.19
N VAL A 181 -4.70 -5.83 2.45
CA VAL A 181 -5.50 -6.99 2.82
C VAL A 181 -7.00 -6.64 2.71
N GLY A 182 -7.73 -7.42 1.92
CA GLY A 182 -9.16 -7.23 1.64
C GLY A 182 -10.07 -7.83 2.71
N ARG A 183 -9.62 -8.91 3.35
CA ARG A 183 -10.29 -9.61 4.46
C ARG A 183 -9.26 -10.18 5.44
N PHE A 184 -9.51 -10.00 6.73
CA PHE A 184 -8.72 -10.56 7.83
C PHE A 184 -9.58 -11.58 8.58
N CYS A 185 -9.37 -12.86 8.31
CA CYS A 185 -10.07 -13.96 8.99
C CYS A 185 -9.26 -14.38 10.22
N MET A 186 -9.69 -13.92 11.40
CA MET A 186 -8.95 -14.01 12.67
C MET A 186 -9.39 -15.21 13.54
N GLN A 187 -8.47 -15.72 14.34
CA GLN A 187 -8.70 -16.86 15.24
C GLN A 187 -9.66 -16.52 16.38
N SER A 188 -9.51 -15.34 16.99
CA SER A 188 -10.27 -14.93 18.17
C SER A 188 -10.64 -13.44 18.13
N ALA A 189 -11.52 -13.02 19.04
CA ALA A 189 -11.83 -11.61 19.24
C ALA A 189 -10.61 -10.79 19.69
N VAL A 190 -9.69 -11.40 20.44
CA VAL A 190 -8.45 -10.76 20.90
C VAL A 190 -7.52 -10.50 19.72
N ASP A 191 -7.35 -11.48 18.83
CA ASP A 191 -6.55 -11.31 17.62
C ASP A 191 -7.15 -10.24 16.68
N ALA A 192 -8.49 -10.21 16.58
CA ALA A 192 -9.22 -9.19 15.83
C ALA A 192 -9.00 -7.77 16.38
N ASP A 193 -9.09 -7.58 17.70
CA ASP A 193 -8.79 -6.30 18.33
C ASP A 193 -7.34 -5.87 18.10
N TYR A 194 -6.37 -6.79 18.22
CA TYR A 194 -4.97 -6.47 17.97
C TYR A 194 -4.67 -6.07 16.52
N ILE A 195 -5.25 -6.75 15.53
CA ILE A 195 -5.03 -6.35 14.12
C ILE A 195 -5.70 -5.02 13.80
N ILE A 196 -6.85 -4.71 14.42
CA ILE A 196 -7.52 -3.40 14.33
C ILE A 196 -6.62 -2.30 14.92
N ARG A 197 -6.04 -2.52 16.11
CA ARG A 197 -5.08 -1.60 16.74
C ARG A 197 -3.83 -1.35 15.89
N LEU A 198 -3.45 -2.32 15.06
CA LEU A 198 -2.36 -2.20 14.09
C LEU A 198 -2.72 -1.43 12.82
N GLY A 199 -3.99 -1.06 12.65
CA GLY A 199 -4.48 -0.23 11.55
C GLY A 199 -5.29 -0.99 10.50
N ALA A 200 -5.71 -2.23 10.75
CA ALA A 200 -6.68 -2.90 9.90
C ALA A 200 -8.05 -2.20 9.99
N ASN A 201 -8.73 -2.07 8.85
CA ASN A 201 -10.07 -1.52 8.82
C ASN A 201 -11.04 -2.52 9.50
N PRO A 202 -11.77 -2.12 10.56
CA PRO A 202 -12.70 -3.02 11.27
C PRO A 202 -13.72 -3.70 10.35
N ALA A 203 -14.18 -3.04 9.30
CA ALA A 203 -15.14 -3.60 8.34
C ALA A 203 -14.57 -4.75 7.49
N ARG A 204 -13.25 -4.98 7.52
CA ARG A 204 -12.57 -6.07 6.83
C ARG A 204 -12.14 -7.19 7.78
N VAL A 205 -12.34 -7.03 9.09
CA VAL A 205 -11.90 -7.98 10.12
C VAL A 205 -13.08 -8.88 10.50
N ILE A 206 -12.85 -10.19 10.42
CA ILE A 206 -13.87 -11.21 10.62
C ILE A 206 -13.29 -12.28 11.55
N ILE A 207 -14.04 -12.69 12.56
CA ILE A 207 -13.63 -13.77 13.45
C ILE A 207 -14.15 -15.09 12.86
N THR A 208 -13.24 -15.90 12.31
CA THR A 208 -13.58 -17.20 11.72
C THR A 208 -13.40 -18.35 12.70
N GLY A 209 -12.50 -18.21 13.68
CA GLY A 209 -12.07 -19.30 14.55
C GLY A 209 -10.71 -19.86 14.15
N ASN A 210 -10.22 -20.83 14.91
CA ASN A 210 -8.91 -21.45 14.71
C ASN A 210 -9.02 -22.73 13.87
N THR A 211 -8.38 -22.75 12.72
CA THR A 211 -8.50 -23.86 11.76
C THR A 211 -7.81 -25.15 12.20
N LYS A 212 -7.00 -25.11 13.26
CA LYS A 212 -6.36 -26.32 13.82
C LYS A 212 -7.39 -27.30 14.37
N TYR A 213 -8.58 -26.84 14.75
CA TYR A 213 -9.70 -27.68 15.21
C TYR A 213 -10.46 -28.34 14.04
N ASP A 214 -10.33 -27.81 12.82
CA ASP A 214 -10.95 -28.34 11.59
C ASP A 214 -10.14 -29.45 10.92
N GLN A 215 -8.98 -29.77 11.50
CA GLN A 215 -8.18 -30.86 10.98
C GLN A 215 -9.05 -32.11 10.97
N THR A 216 -9.12 -32.78 9.82
CA THR A 216 -9.88 -34.02 9.71
C THR A 216 -9.11 -35.10 10.47
N TYR A 217 -9.40 -35.24 11.77
CA TYR A 217 -8.90 -36.36 12.56
C TYR A 217 -9.56 -37.62 12.01
N THR A 218 -8.74 -38.63 11.68
CA THR A 218 -9.23 -39.83 11.03
C THR A 218 -10.19 -40.56 11.98
N ALA A 219 -11.49 -40.42 11.77
CA ALA A 219 -12.48 -41.21 12.49
C ALA A 219 -12.14 -42.69 12.29
N VAL A 220 -11.83 -43.39 13.38
CA VAL A 220 -11.49 -44.81 13.31
C VAL A 220 -12.78 -45.60 13.38
N SER A 221 -13.14 -46.26 12.28
CA SER A 221 -14.30 -47.15 12.23
C SER A 221 -14.15 -48.31 13.22
N ALA A 222 -15.25 -48.95 13.61
CA ALA A 222 -15.19 -50.14 14.47
C ALA A 222 -14.30 -51.24 13.88
N GLU A 223 -14.39 -51.46 12.57
CA GLU A 223 -13.56 -52.40 11.81
C GLU A 223 -12.06 -52.05 11.88
N GLU A 224 -11.72 -50.77 11.77
CA GLU A 224 -10.33 -50.31 11.83
C GLU A 224 -9.77 -50.38 13.25
N LYS A 225 -10.60 -50.13 14.28
CA LYS A 225 -10.23 -50.39 15.69
C LYS A 225 -9.94 -51.87 15.91
N GLU A 226 -10.86 -52.76 15.53
CA GLU A 226 -10.64 -54.21 15.65
C GLU A 226 -9.40 -54.67 14.91
N LYS A 227 -9.13 -54.11 13.73
CA LYS A 227 -7.90 -54.38 12.98
C LYS A 227 -6.66 -53.97 13.77
N LEU A 228 -6.63 -52.77 14.36
CA LEU A 228 -5.50 -52.33 15.21
C LEU A 228 -5.34 -53.25 16.43
N PHE A 229 -6.44 -53.65 17.08
CA PHE A 229 -6.40 -54.60 18.20
C PHE A 229 -5.80 -55.95 17.79
N ARG A 230 -6.22 -56.50 16.65
CA ARG A 230 -5.66 -57.76 16.12
C ARG A 230 -4.19 -57.62 15.75
N GLU A 231 -3.82 -56.59 14.98
CA GLU A 231 -2.46 -56.41 14.47
C GLU A 231 -1.44 -55.99 15.55
N MET A 232 -1.89 -55.52 16.71
CA MET A 232 -1.03 -55.20 17.86
C MET A 232 -1.14 -56.24 18.98
N GLY A 233 -1.89 -57.32 18.81
CA GLY A 233 -2.05 -58.36 19.85
C GLY A 233 -2.73 -57.86 21.14
N LEU A 234 -3.67 -56.90 21.02
CA LEU A 234 -4.34 -56.25 22.14
C LEU A 234 -5.70 -56.91 22.49
N ALA A 235 -6.07 -57.99 21.82
CA ALA A 235 -7.35 -58.68 22.06
C ALA A 235 -7.46 -59.13 23.53
N GLY A 236 -8.57 -58.79 24.19
CA GLY A 236 -8.80 -59.10 25.61
C GLY A 236 -7.96 -58.26 26.60
N SER A 237 -7.21 -57.27 26.11
CA SER A 237 -6.46 -56.36 26.97
C SER A 237 -7.34 -55.20 27.44
N SER A 238 -7.24 -54.86 28.71
CA SER A 238 -7.91 -53.69 29.29
C SER A 238 -7.25 -53.33 30.62
N PRO A 239 -6.94 -52.05 30.89
CA PRO A 239 -7.06 -50.90 30.00
C PRO A 239 -5.86 -50.72 29.05
N ILE A 240 -6.03 -49.92 28.01
CA ILE A 240 -4.99 -49.52 27.06
C ILE A 240 -4.58 -48.08 27.33
N VAL A 241 -3.32 -47.88 27.72
CA VAL A 241 -2.70 -46.56 27.89
C VAL A 241 -1.93 -46.21 26.62
N VAL A 242 -2.16 -45.04 26.03
CA VAL A 242 -1.42 -44.57 24.85
C VAL A 242 -0.56 -43.37 25.21
N ALA A 243 0.75 -43.48 25.05
CA ALA A 243 1.72 -42.40 25.22
C ALA A 243 2.22 -41.94 23.85
N GLY A 244 1.71 -40.80 23.38
CA GLY A 244 1.97 -40.28 22.05
C GLY A 244 3.07 -39.23 22.01
N SER A 245 3.95 -39.32 21.02
CA SER A 245 5.04 -38.36 20.76
C SER A 245 6.02 -38.19 21.93
N THR A 246 6.39 -39.28 22.60
CA THR A 246 7.32 -39.25 23.76
C THR A 246 8.73 -38.82 23.35
N HIS A 247 9.45 -38.19 24.29
CA HIS A 247 10.86 -37.83 24.17
C HIS A 247 11.71 -38.48 25.25
N ARG A 248 13.03 -38.50 25.01
CA ARG A 248 14.01 -39.00 25.99
C ARG A 248 13.81 -38.32 27.34
N GLY A 249 13.68 -39.15 28.36
CA GLY A 249 13.42 -38.74 29.75
C GLY A 249 11.95 -38.84 30.17
N GLU A 250 11.02 -39.11 29.24
CA GLU A 250 9.61 -39.36 29.57
C GLU A 250 9.26 -40.84 29.64
N GLU A 251 10.04 -41.70 28.96
CA GLU A 251 9.78 -43.14 28.95
C GLU A 251 9.99 -43.80 30.33
N GLU A 252 10.98 -43.36 31.10
CA GLU A 252 11.23 -43.82 32.49
C GLU A 252 10.04 -43.56 33.44
N PRO A 253 9.52 -42.30 33.55
CA PRO A 253 8.28 -42.04 34.28
C PRO A 253 7.08 -42.85 33.81
N LEU A 254 6.93 -43.04 32.50
CA LEU A 254 5.83 -43.82 31.91
C LEU A 254 5.91 -45.29 32.30
N PHE A 255 7.08 -45.91 32.24
CA PHE A 255 7.27 -47.31 32.65
C PHE A 255 7.05 -47.50 34.15
N THR A 256 7.53 -46.56 34.97
CA THR A 256 7.29 -46.56 36.42
C THR A 256 5.78 -46.53 36.72
N ALA A 257 5.07 -45.57 36.11
CA ALA A 257 3.62 -45.44 36.30
C ALA A 257 2.86 -46.66 35.78
N PHE A 258 3.23 -47.19 34.61
CA PHE A 258 2.57 -48.35 34.01
C PHE A 258 2.81 -49.64 34.78
N ALA A 259 4.00 -49.85 35.33
CA ALA A 259 4.27 -50.99 36.22
C ALA A 259 3.31 -50.98 37.43
N GLY A 260 3.10 -49.81 38.05
CA GLY A 260 2.13 -49.65 39.13
C GLY A 260 0.67 -49.86 38.71
N ILE A 261 0.29 -49.47 37.48
CA ILE A 261 -1.04 -49.77 36.93
C ILE A 261 -1.28 -51.27 36.78
N ARG A 262 -0.25 -52.03 36.39
CA ARG A 262 -0.35 -53.48 36.18
C ARG A 262 -0.54 -54.28 37.46
N GLU A 263 -0.17 -53.74 38.62
CA GLU A 263 -0.45 -54.37 39.92
C GLU A 263 -1.96 -54.50 40.15
N GLU A 264 -2.75 -53.53 39.69
CA GLU A 264 -4.21 -53.53 39.81
C GLU A 264 -4.92 -54.04 38.55
N PHE A 265 -4.33 -53.81 37.38
CA PHE A 265 -4.86 -54.24 36.07
C PHE A 265 -3.83 -55.10 35.33
N PRO A 266 -3.71 -56.41 35.64
CA PRO A 266 -2.68 -57.28 35.06
C PRO A 266 -2.73 -57.40 33.52
N ALA A 267 -3.92 -57.20 32.94
CA ALA A 267 -4.18 -57.23 31.50
C ALA A 267 -3.97 -55.87 30.80
N ALA A 268 -3.50 -54.84 31.52
CA ALA A 268 -3.23 -53.54 30.94
C ALA A 268 -2.14 -53.60 29.87
N LYS A 269 -2.24 -52.73 28.85
CA LYS A 269 -1.22 -52.57 27.80
C LYS A 269 -0.81 -51.10 27.66
N LEU A 270 0.46 -50.88 27.37
CA LEU A 270 1.00 -49.55 27.09
C LEU A 270 1.42 -49.46 25.63
N ILE A 271 0.94 -48.46 24.91
CA ILE A 271 1.38 -48.15 23.55
C ILE A 271 2.22 -46.88 23.61
N ILE A 272 3.50 -46.94 23.25
CA ILE A 272 4.38 -45.76 23.15
C ILE A 272 4.66 -45.47 21.68
N ALA A 273 4.34 -44.26 21.26
CA ALA A 273 4.76 -43.73 19.97
C ALA A 273 5.85 -42.67 20.18
N PRO A 274 7.14 -43.03 20.06
CA PRO A 274 8.22 -42.08 20.26
C PRO A 274 8.24 -41.02 19.17
N ARG A 275 8.66 -39.80 19.52
CA ARG A 275 8.76 -38.71 18.53
C ARG A 275 9.79 -39.00 17.43
N ASP A 276 10.81 -39.79 17.77
CA ASP A 276 11.87 -40.30 16.91
C ASP A 276 11.87 -41.83 16.93
N THR A 277 11.47 -42.44 15.80
CA THR A 277 11.33 -43.90 15.67
C THR A 277 12.68 -44.64 15.67
N ILE A 278 13.81 -43.93 15.49
CA ILE A 278 15.15 -44.53 15.56
C ILE A 278 15.46 -45.02 16.99
N ARG A 279 14.82 -44.43 18.01
CA ARG A 279 15.03 -44.77 19.42
C ARG A 279 14.32 -46.04 19.89
N THR A 280 13.66 -46.77 19.00
CA THR A 280 12.83 -47.91 19.40
C THR A 280 13.62 -48.96 20.18
N GLN A 281 14.84 -49.31 19.75
CA GLN A 281 15.67 -50.29 20.49
C GLN A 281 16.06 -49.80 21.89
N GLU A 282 16.49 -48.53 22.02
CA GLU A 282 16.80 -47.89 23.30
C GLU A 282 15.62 -48.01 24.28
N ILE A 283 14.40 -47.80 23.79
CA ILE A 283 13.18 -47.85 24.60
C ILE A 283 12.82 -49.30 24.98
N ILE A 284 13.09 -50.29 24.11
CA ILE A 284 12.93 -51.72 24.46
C ILE A 284 13.87 -52.10 25.59
N ASP A 285 15.16 -51.76 25.44
CA ASP A 285 16.19 -52.08 26.44
C ASP A 285 15.87 -51.41 27.79
N LEU A 286 15.30 -50.21 27.75
CA LEU A 286 14.81 -49.51 28.93
C LEU A 286 13.60 -50.21 29.56
N ALA A 287 12.61 -50.64 28.77
CA ALA A 287 11.42 -51.35 29.28
C ALA A 287 11.78 -52.63 30.06
N VAL A 288 12.80 -53.36 29.60
CA VAL A 288 13.32 -54.56 30.28
C VAL A 288 13.83 -54.26 31.69
N GLN A 289 14.43 -53.08 31.91
CA GLN A 289 14.92 -52.67 33.24
C GLN A 289 13.77 -52.45 34.25
N TYR A 290 12.57 -52.19 33.75
CA TYR A 290 11.34 -52.06 34.55
C TYR A 290 10.50 -53.36 34.56
N GLY A 291 11.07 -54.48 34.12
CA GLY A 291 10.40 -55.78 34.12
C GLY A 291 9.28 -55.92 33.08
N LEU A 292 9.27 -55.07 32.05
CA LEU A 292 8.25 -55.06 31.00
C LEU A 292 8.77 -55.67 29.70
N GLN A 293 7.91 -56.41 29.00
CA GLN A 293 8.22 -56.92 27.66
C GLN A 293 7.71 -55.95 26.60
N ALA A 294 8.61 -55.39 25.78
CA ALA A 294 8.25 -54.46 24.70
C ALA A 294 8.41 -55.12 23.33
N ALA A 295 7.43 -54.90 22.45
CA ALA A 295 7.45 -55.38 21.06
C ALA A 295 7.20 -54.22 20.08
N GLN A 296 7.86 -54.28 18.91
CA GLN A 296 7.67 -53.29 17.85
C GLN A 296 6.36 -53.53 17.10
N ARG A 297 5.71 -52.45 16.67
CA ARG A 297 4.46 -52.48 15.93
C ARG A 297 4.58 -53.24 14.61
N THR A 298 5.68 -53.10 13.89
CA THR A 298 5.95 -53.86 12.66
C THR A 298 6.03 -55.37 12.90
N VAL A 299 6.72 -55.78 13.97
CA VAL A 299 6.86 -57.20 14.37
C VAL A 299 5.51 -57.80 14.77
N LEU A 300 4.73 -57.09 15.59
CA LEU A 300 3.40 -57.55 16.02
C LEU A 300 2.42 -57.69 14.85
N LYS A 301 2.58 -56.88 13.80
CA LYS A 301 1.75 -56.99 12.59
C LYS A 301 1.90 -58.35 11.92
N GLU A 302 3.11 -58.90 11.91
CA GLU A 302 3.42 -60.20 11.32
C GLU A 302 3.17 -61.35 12.31
N GLN A 303 3.42 -61.10 13.60
CA GLN A 303 3.30 -62.09 14.67
C GLN A 303 2.50 -61.56 15.86
N PRO A 304 1.16 -61.45 15.74
CA PRO A 304 0.32 -60.86 16.80
C PRO A 304 0.30 -61.66 18.12
N GLY A 305 0.70 -62.93 18.08
CA GLY A 305 0.70 -63.83 19.24
C GLY A 305 1.91 -63.69 20.16
N ILE A 306 2.88 -62.82 19.84
CA ILE A 306 4.02 -62.56 20.73
C ILE A 306 3.52 -61.88 22.01
N GLY A 307 3.79 -62.49 23.16
CA GLY A 307 3.51 -61.89 24.47
C GLY A 307 4.29 -60.60 24.66
N HIS A 308 3.61 -59.53 25.03
CA HIS A 308 4.20 -58.21 25.25
C HIS A 308 3.33 -57.42 26.22
N ASP A 309 3.93 -56.47 26.94
CA ASP A 309 3.24 -55.53 27.82
C ASP A 309 3.18 -54.13 27.19
N VAL A 310 4.20 -53.82 26.39
CA VAL A 310 4.39 -52.53 25.73
C VAL A 310 4.44 -52.72 24.20
N VAL A 311 3.70 -51.90 23.46
CA VAL A 311 3.79 -51.78 22.00
C VAL A 311 4.55 -50.51 21.65
N LEU A 312 5.63 -50.63 20.89
CA LEU A 312 6.36 -49.46 20.37
C LEU A 312 6.00 -49.20 18.92
N VAL A 313 5.44 -48.02 18.65
CA VAL A 313 5.06 -47.60 17.31
C VAL A 313 6.31 -47.13 16.55
N ASP A 314 6.89 -48.03 15.77
CA ASP A 314 8.09 -47.80 14.95
C ASP A 314 7.77 -47.29 13.53
N THR A 315 6.49 -47.01 13.24
CA THR A 315 5.99 -46.47 11.98
C THR A 315 5.56 -45.00 12.10
N ILE A 316 5.66 -44.25 10.99
CA ILE A 316 5.31 -42.83 10.95
C ILE A 316 3.89 -42.67 10.39
N GLY A 317 3.08 -41.84 11.06
CA GLY A 317 1.77 -41.41 10.54
C GLY A 317 0.57 -42.23 11.00
N GLU A 318 0.75 -43.23 11.87
CA GLU A 318 -0.34 -44.06 12.41
C GLU A 318 -0.90 -43.52 13.75
N LEU A 319 -0.13 -42.71 14.49
CA LEU A 319 -0.45 -42.26 15.85
C LEU A 319 -1.87 -41.69 16.01
N GLY A 320 -2.33 -40.86 15.07
CA GLY A 320 -3.67 -40.29 15.10
C GLY A 320 -4.76 -41.36 15.25
N LYS A 321 -4.66 -42.47 14.51
CA LYS A 321 -5.60 -43.60 14.60
C LYS A 321 -5.43 -44.39 15.90
N ILE A 322 -4.20 -44.51 16.38
CA ILE A 322 -3.85 -45.25 17.61
C ILE A 322 -4.45 -44.57 18.85
N TYR A 323 -4.54 -43.24 18.87
CA TYR A 323 -5.27 -42.57 19.96
C TYR A 323 -6.72 -43.06 20.08
N GLY A 324 -7.37 -43.44 18.97
CA GLY A 324 -8.75 -43.94 18.96
C GLY A 324 -8.99 -45.22 19.77
N ILE A 325 -7.95 -46.02 20.04
CA ILE A 325 -8.04 -47.28 20.80
C ILE A 325 -7.58 -47.17 22.26
N GLY A 326 -6.99 -46.05 22.68
CA GLY A 326 -6.59 -45.86 24.08
C GLY A 326 -7.77 -45.55 25.00
N ASP A 327 -7.74 -46.04 26.24
CA ASP A 327 -8.69 -45.66 27.30
C ASP A 327 -8.29 -44.33 27.95
N ILE A 328 -6.99 -44.10 28.09
CA ILE A 328 -6.39 -42.83 28.49
C ILE A 328 -5.17 -42.53 27.61
N VAL A 329 -4.89 -41.24 27.41
CA VAL A 329 -3.80 -40.79 26.54
C VAL A 329 -2.86 -39.86 27.30
N TYR A 330 -1.55 -40.16 27.29
CA TYR A 330 -0.51 -39.21 27.65
C TYR A 330 0.10 -38.58 26.40
N VAL A 331 0.17 -37.24 26.34
CA VAL A 331 0.80 -36.52 25.24
C VAL A 331 2.18 -36.04 25.67
N GLY A 332 3.22 -36.57 25.04
CA GLY A 332 4.62 -36.35 25.39
C GLY A 332 5.19 -34.99 24.99
N GLY A 333 6.49 -34.84 25.16
CA GLY A 333 7.23 -33.59 25.07
C GLY A 333 6.87 -32.60 26.19
N SER A 334 6.16 -33.06 27.21
CA SER A 334 5.40 -32.23 28.15
C SER A 334 5.88 -32.40 29.60
N LEU A 335 6.39 -33.58 30.00
CA LEU A 335 7.11 -33.76 31.28
C LEU A 335 8.55 -33.27 31.21
N VAL A 336 9.12 -33.21 30.01
CA VAL A 336 10.42 -32.61 29.73
C VAL A 336 10.22 -31.23 29.09
N PRO A 337 11.18 -30.29 29.19
CA PRO A 337 11.05 -28.93 28.64
C PRO A 337 11.22 -28.90 27.10
N ARG A 338 10.39 -29.66 26.38
CA ARG A 338 10.34 -29.73 24.90
C ARG A 338 9.16 -28.97 24.31
N GLY A 339 8.16 -28.62 25.12
CA GLY A 339 7.08 -27.69 24.76
C GLY A 339 5.76 -28.34 24.39
N GLY A 340 5.63 -29.66 24.57
CA GLY A 340 4.41 -30.42 24.35
C GLY A 340 4.17 -30.76 22.88
N HIS A 341 3.14 -31.59 22.66
CA HIS A 341 2.64 -31.98 21.34
C HIS A 341 1.12 -31.78 21.23
N ASN A 342 0.57 -32.19 20.08
CA ASN A 342 -0.80 -31.92 19.70
C ASN A 342 -1.83 -32.72 20.54
N ILE A 343 -2.55 -32.02 21.43
CA ILE A 343 -3.64 -32.59 22.24
C ILE A 343 -4.97 -32.71 21.49
N LEU A 344 -5.10 -32.08 20.31
CA LEU A 344 -6.36 -32.11 19.56
C LEU A 344 -6.65 -33.47 18.93
N GLU A 345 -5.62 -34.24 18.56
CA GLU A 345 -5.79 -35.59 18.01
C GLU A 345 -6.49 -36.54 18.99
N PRO A 346 -6.01 -36.74 20.23
CA PRO A 346 -6.73 -37.57 21.20
C PRO A 346 -8.07 -36.95 21.62
N ALA A 347 -8.18 -35.63 21.68
CA ALA A 347 -9.43 -34.96 22.03
C ALA A 347 -10.55 -35.21 21.01
N ALA A 348 -10.22 -35.24 19.72
CA ALA A 348 -11.16 -35.56 18.65
C ALA A 348 -11.64 -37.02 18.69
N HIS A 349 -10.91 -37.89 19.38
CA HIS A 349 -11.35 -39.25 19.71
C HIS A 349 -12.09 -39.34 21.05
N GLY A 350 -12.34 -38.21 21.71
CA GLY A 350 -12.97 -38.13 23.03
C GLY A 350 -12.16 -38.84 24.11
N LYS A 351 -10.82 -38.79 24.04
CA LYS A 351 -9.98 -39.48 25.02
C LYS A 351 -9.68 -38.61 26.23
N PRO A 352 -9.67 -39.15 27.46
CA PRO A 352 -9.08 -38.49 28.61
C PRO A 352 -7.58 -38.26 28.39
N ILE A 353 -7.13 -37.02 28.56
CA ILE A 353 -5.76 -36.60 28.21
C ILE A 353 -4.97 -36.24 29.46
N LEU A 354 -3.74 -36.74 29.55
CA LEU A 354 -2.72 -36.34 30.50
C LEU A 354 -1.57 -35.64 29.77
N THR A 355 -1.03 -34.61 30.40
CA THR A 355 0.13 -33.85 29.91
C THR A 355 1.07 -33.50 31.06
N GLY A 356 2.33 -33.21 30.78
CA GLY A 356 3.22 -32.55 31.72
C GLY A 356 3.13 -31.02 31.67
N PRO A 357 3.85 -30.30 32.56
CA PRO A 357 3.72 -28.85 32.71
C PRO A 357 4.29 -28.04 31.53
N HIS A 358 5.09 -28.65 30.66
CA HIS A 358 5.81 -27.96 29.60
C HIS A 358 5.04 -27.94 28.27
N MET A 359 3.92 -27.21 28.21
CA MET A 359 3.05 -27.11 27.02
C MET A 359 3.23 -25.81 26.22
N PHE A 360 4.40 -25.17 26.27
CA PHE A 360 4.60 -23.82 25.71
C PHE A 360 4.48 -23.71 24.18
N ASN A 361 4.61 -24.80 23.41
CA ASN A 361 4.34 -24.80 21.96
C ASN A 361 2.83 -24.88 21.65
N PHE A 362 2.02 -25.34 22.61
CA PHE A 362 0.57 -25.55 22.48
C PHE A 362 -0.20 -24.76 23.56
N LYS A 363 0.33 -23.61 23.97
CA LYS A 363 -0.13 -22.86 25.15
C LYS A 363 -1.62 -22.59 25.16
N ASP A 364 -2.20 -22.09 24.05
CA ASP A 364 -3.61 -21.68 24.03
C ASP A 364 -4.54 -22.89 24.04
N THR A 365 -4.19 -23.94 23.28
CA THR A 365 -4.95 -25.19 23.28
C THR A 365 -4.89 -25.84 24.67
N TYR A 366 -3.72 -25.89 25.28
CA TYR A 366 -3.55 -26.40 26.64
C TYR A 366 -4.33 -25.57 27.67
N ALA A 367 -4.29 -24.24 27.59
CA ALA A 367 -5.06 -23.37 28.48
C ALA A 367 -6.57 -23.66 28.37
N LEU A 368 -7.11 -23.75 27.15
CA LEU A 368 -8.52 -24.07 26.93
C LEU A 368 -8.91 -25.45 27.50
N PHE A 369 -8.08 -26.47 27.29
CA PHE A 369 -8.34 -27.81 27.82
C PHE A 369 -8.21 -27.88 29.34
N SER A 370 -7.25 -27.15 29.92
CA SER A 370 -7.04 -27.09 31.36
C SER A 370 -8.14 -26.31 32.06
N GLU A 371 -8.56 -25.16 31.54
CA GLU A 371 -9.67 -24.35 32.08
C GLU A 371 -11.01 -25.09 32.06
N ARG A 372 -11.21 -25.97 31.08
CA ARG A 372 -12.40 -26.82 30.98
C ARG A 372 -12.22 -28.20 31.62
N GLU A 373 -11.12 -28.44 32.34
CA GLU A 373 -10.85 -29.72 32.99
C GLU A 373 -11.00 -30.92 32.02
N ALA A 374 -10.58 -30.73 30.77
CA ALA A 374 -10.57 -31.75 29.71
C ALA A 374 -9.19 -32.44 29.60
N CYS A 375 -8.16 -31.91 30.26
CA CYS A 375 -6.89 -32.59 30.46
C CYS A 375 -6.39 -32.47 31.91
N VAL A 376 -5.55 -33.42 32.32
CA VAL A 376 -4.86 -33.42 33.62
C VAL A 376 -3.37 -33.13 33.41
N THR A 377 -2.80 -32.28 34.27
CA THR A 377 -1.38 -31.92 34.22
C THR A 377 -0.64 -32.57 35.38
N VAL A 378 0.40 -33.34 35.06
CA VAL A 378 1.20 -34.10 36.03
C VAL A 378 2.65 -33.64 35.99
N LYS A 379 3.34 -33.61 37.13
CA LYS A 379 4.70 -33.03 37.23
C LYS A 379 5.81 -34.07 37.26
N ASN A 380 5.49 -35.32 37.60
CA ASN A 380 6.46 -36.38 37.83
C ASN A 380 5.79 -37.76 37.66
N ALA A 381 6.59 -38.83 37.82
CA ALA A 381 6.12 -40.21 37.67
C ALA A 381 5.03 -40.60 38.68
N GLU A 382 5.11 -40.10 39.92
CA GLU A 382 4.15 -40.41 40.98
C GLU A 382 2.78 -39.79 40.68
N GLU A 383 2.74 -38.50 40.35
CA GLU A 383 1.51 -37.81 39.93
C GLU A 383 0.92 -38.43 38.64
N LEU A 384 1.78 -38.86 37.71
CA LEU A 384 1.38 -39.56 36.50
C LEU A 384 0.68 -40.88 36.84
N GLN A 385 1.28 -41.72 37.69
CA GLN A 385 0.71 -42.98 38.14
C GLN A 385 -0.64 -42.78 38.85
N GLN A 386 -0.69 -41.85 39.81
CA GLN A 386 -1.90 -41.55 40.57
C GLN A 386 -3.04 -41.09 39.66
N SER A 387 -2.76 -40.16 38.74
CA SER A 387 -3.76 -39.63 37.81
C SER A 387 -4.23 -40.69 36.81
N MET A 388 -3.32 -41.51 36.28
CA MET A 388 -3.68 -42.63 35.42
C MET A 388 -4.57 -43.64 36.16
N LEU A 389 -4.19 -44.06 37.38
CA LEU A 389 -5.00 -44.99 38.19
C LEU A 389 -6.38 -44.41 38.53
N GLN A 390 -6.45 -43.14 38.92
CA GLN A 390 -7.73 -42.47 39.19
C GLN A 390 -8.64 -42.51 37.96
N LEU A 391 -8.11 -42.12 36.80
CA LEU A 391 -8.87 -42.16 35.55
C LEU A 391 -9.26 -43.58 35.16
N LEU A 392 -8.42 -44.59 35.42
CA LEU A 392 -8.72 -45.99 35.10
C LEU A 392 -9.76 -46.61 36.05
N LYS A 393 -9.88 -46.14 37.29
CA LYS A 393 -10.90 -46.59 38.26
C LYS A 393 -12.24 -45.91 38.09
N ASP A 394 -12.24 -44.63 37.71
CA ASP A 394 -13.45 -43.80 37.66
C ASP A 394 -13.93 -43.65 36.21
N GLU A 395 -14.90 -44.49 35.83
CA GLU A 395 -15.54 -44.44 34.51
C GLU A 395 -16.28 -43.11 34.28
N GLY A 396 -16.97 -42.59 35.31
CA GLY A 396 -17.70 -41.33 35.21
C GLY A 396 -16.77 -40.14 34.94
N LEU A 397 -15.61 -40.10 35.57
CA LEU A 397 -14.59 -39.09 35.31
C LEU A 397 -14.05 -39.18 33.87
N ARG A 398 -13.83 -40.39 33.34
CA ARG A 398 -13.41 -40.56 31.94
C ARG A 398 -14.47 -40.10 30.96
N GLU A 399 -15.73 -40.46 31.18
CA GLU A 399 -16.85 -40.03 30.33
C GLU A 399 -17.02 -38.52 30.36
N ASP A 400 -16.87 -37.88 31.52
CA ASP A 400 -16.93 -36.44 31.64
C ASP A 400 -15.78 -35.74 30.92
N MET A 401 -14.54 -36.20 31.08
CA MET A 401 -13.40 -35.67 30.32
C MET A 401 -13.55 -35.89 28.81
N SER A 402 -14.11 -37.04 28.41
CA SER A 402 -14.41 -37.37 27.01
C SER A 402 -15.42 -36.37 26.42
N ARG A 403 -16.54 -36.14 27.13
CA ARG A 403 -17.59 -35.20 26.75
C ARG A 403 -17.06 -33.77 26.62
N ARG A 404 -16.23 -33.33 27.58
CA ARG A 404 -15.61 -31.99 27.57
C ARG A 404 -14.63 -31.85 26.41
N SER A 405 -13.83 -32.88 26.12
CA SER A 405 -12.90 -32.88 24.99
C SER A 405 -13.63 -32.78 23.64
N LEU A 406 -14.69 -33.59 23.46
CA LEU A 406 -15.51 -33.54 22.25
C LEU A 406 -16.23 -32.20 22.10
N ALA A 407 -16.81 -31.67 23.19
CA ALA A 407 -17.46 -30.35 23.18
C ALA A 407 -16.48 -29.24 22.76
N ILE A 408 -15.24 -29.25 23.27
CA ILE A 408 -14.20 -28.29 22.85
C ILE A 408 -13.93 -28.41 21.35
N ILE A 409 -13.84 -29.62 20.80
CA ILE A 409 -13.61 -29.83 19.36
C ILE A 409 -14.81 -29.30 18.55
N GLU A 410 -16.03 -29.71 18.88
CA GLU A 410 -17.25 -29.33 18.17
C GLU A 410 -17.50 -27.82 18.19
N GLU A 411 -17.32 -27.17 19.34
CA GLU A 411 -17.53 -25.72 19.49
C GLU A 411 -16.53 -24.87 18.70
N ASN A 412 -15.34 -25.40 18.41
CA ASN A 412 -14.25 -24.68 17.75
C ASN A 412 -14.06 -25.08 16.27
N GLN A 413 -14.89 -25.99 15.75
CA GLN A 413 -14.91 -26.38 14.34
C GLN A 413 -15.71 -25.40 13.45
N GLY A 414 -15.50 -25.51 12.14
CA GLY A 414 -16.11 -24.72 11.09
C GLY A 414 -15.29 -23.52 10.60
N ALA A 415 -14.10 -23.25 11.15
CA ALA A 415 -13.32 -22.05 10.82
C ALA A 415 -12.76 -22.08 9.39
N ALA A 416 -12.31 -23.24 8.92
CA ALA A 416 -11.84 -23.46 7.55
C ALA A 416 -12.95 -23.23 6.51
N ARG A 417 -14.15 -23.76 6.77
CA ARG A 417 -15.32 -23.56 5.90
C ARG A 417 -15.74 -22.10 5.84
N LYS A 418 -15.83 -21.42 6.99
CA LYS A 418 -16.10 -19.96 7.05
C LYS A 418 -15.07 -19.17 6.24
N SER A 419 -13.79 -19.52 6.35
CA SER A 419 -12.71 -18.88 5.59
C SER A 419 -12.88 -19.08 4.07
N ALA A 420 -13.33 -20.25 3.62
CA ALA A 420 -13.60 -20.53 2.21
C ALA A 420 -14.75 -19.70 1.65
N LEU A 421 -15.82 -19.52 2.42
CA LEU A 421 -16.95 -18.66 2.04
C LEU A 421 -16.51 -17.20 1.90
N HIS A 422 -15.74 -16.67 2.86
CA HIS A 422 -15.22 -15.31 2.78
C HIS A 422 -14.20 -15.10 1.66
N LEU A 423 -13.46 -16.14 1.28
CA LEU A 423 -12.61 -16.09 0.10
C LEU A 423 -13.43 -15.91 -1.17
N ARG A 424 -14.53 -16.66 -1.29
CA ARG A 424 -15.47 -16.54 -2.42
C ARG A 424 -16.04 -15.13 -2.51
N ASP A 425 -16.53 -14.59 -1.40
CA ASP A 425 -17.08 -13.22 -1.33
C ASP A 425 -16.04 -12.17 -1.76
N LEU A 426 -14.78 -12.31 -1.29
CA LEU A 426 -13.70 -11.41 -1.67
C LEU A 426 -13.40 -11.46 -3.19
N LEU A 427 -13.43 -12.66 -3.77
CA LEU A 427 -13.20 -12.85 -5.20
C LEU A 427 -14.33 -12.24 -6.05
N GLU A 428 -15.58 -12.35 -5.60
CA GLU A 428 -16.72 -11.69 -6.23
C GLU A 428 -16.62 -10.17 -6.16
N ASP A 429 -16.27 -9.61 -5.00
CA ASP A 429 -16.03 -8.17 -4.82
C ASP A 429 -14.92 -7.66 -5.74
N ALA A 430 -13.83 -8.41 -5.86
CA ALA A 430 -12.70 -8.08 -6.72
C ALA A 430 -13.09 -8.11 -8.21
N ARG A 431 -13.89 -9.11 -8.61
CA ARG A 431 -14.42 -9.20 -9.99
C ARG A 431 -15.33 -8.02 -10.32
N LYS A 432 -16.29 -7.69 -9.46
CA LYS A 432 -17.18 -6.53 -9.63
C LYS A 432 -16.38 -5.24 -9.78
N LYS A 433 -15.36 -5.02 -8.94
CA LYS A 433 -14.45 -3.87 -9.04
C LYS A 433 -13.68 -3.82 -10.35
N LYS A 434 -13.27 -4.97 -10.90
CA LYS A 434 -12.54 -5.05 -12.18
C LYS A 434 -13.46 -4.80 -13.37
N GLU A 435 -14.73 -5.22 -13.28
CA GLU A 435 -15.78 -4.97 -14.28
C GLU A 435 -16.23 -3.49 -14.28
N THR A 436 -16.38 -2.86 -13.11
CA THR A 436 -16.67 -1.42 -12.99
C THR A 436 -15.42 -0.54 -13.17
N GLY A 437 -14.21 -1.10 -13.06
CA GLY A 437 -12.94 -0.40 -12.95
C GLY A 437 -12.05 -0.40 -14.20
N LYS A 438 -12.59 -0.70 -15.40
CA LYS A 438 -11.87 -0.47 -16.67
C LYS A 438 -11.58 1.01 -16.97
N ALA A 439 -11.99 1.93 -16.10
CA ALA A 439 -11.61 3.34 -16.11
C ALA A 439 -11.08 3.77 -14.72
N ALA A 440 -9.81 3.49 -14.41
CA ALA A 440 -9.04 4.25 -13.40
C ALA A 440 -7.58 3.75 -13.30
N ALA A 441 -6.68 4.39 -14.04
CA ALA A 441 -5.24 4.33 -13.82
C ALA A 441 -4.85 5.24 -12.65
N PHE A 442 -5.14 4.84 -11.41
CA PHE A 442 -4.98 5.72 -10.22
C PHE A 442 -3.87 5.30 -9.24
N SER A 443 -3.18 4.16 -9.43
CA SER A 443 -2.24 3.66 -8.40
C SER A 443 -0.81 4.20 -8.47
N ARG A 444 -0.45 5.04 -9.45
CA ARG A 444 0.92 5.55 -9.64
C ARG A 444 1.18 6.93 -9.01
N GLU A 445 0.14 7.73 -8.77
CA GLU A 445 0.28 9.13 -8.28
C GLU A 445 0.54 9.22 -6.77
N THR A 446 -0.02 8.32 -5.96
CA THR A 446 0.02 8.46 -4.49
C THR A 446 1.44 8.31 -3.92
N SER A 447 2.26 7.42 -4.49
CA SER A 447 3.66 7.21 -4.07
C SER A 447 4.57 8.37 -4.45
N GLN A 448 4.32 9.01 -5.61
CA GLN A 448 5.04 10.22 -6.02
C GLN A 448 4.68 11.39 -5.11
N LEU A 449 3.42 11.47 -4.66
CA LEU A 449 2.91 12.51 -3.77
C LEU A 449 3.50 12.47 -2.34
N TYR A 450 3.73 11.28 -1.78
CA TYR A 450 4.41 11.15 -0.47
C TYR A 450 5.90 11.50 -0.56
N LEU A 451 6.55 11.13 -1.67
CA LEU A 451 7.95 11.48 -1.91
C LEU A 451 8.07 13.00 -2.14
N TYR A 452 7.18 13.57 -2.95
CA TYR A 452 7.10 15.00 -3.23
C TYR A 452 6.86 15.80 -1.95
N SER A 453 5.87 15.42 -1.13
CA SER A 453 5.61 16.10 0.15
C SER A 453 6.74 15.93 1.16
N TYR A 454 7.45 14.79 1.19
CA TYR A 454 8.62 14.60 2.05
C TYR A 454 9.80 15.48 1.60
N PHE A 455 10.13 15.49 0.29
CA PHE A 455 11.18 16.36 -0.25
C PHE A 455 10.81 17.83 -0.09
N TYR A 456 9.56 18.20 -0.33
CA TYR A 456 9.06 19.56 -0.14
C TYR A 456 9.28 20.02 1.30
N LYS A 457 8.84 19.24 2.31
CA LYS A 457 9.05 19.56 3.73
C LYS A 457 10.52 19.59 4.15
N LEU A 458 11.36 18.74 3.54
CA LEU A 458 12.80 18.70 3.80
C LEU A 458 13.53 19.93 3.21
N ILE A 459 13.16 20.33 1.99
CA ILE A 459 13.71 21.47 1.25
C ILE A 459 13.34 22.80 1.92
N HIS A 460 12.15 22.88 2.53
CA HIS A 460 11.66 24.05 3.26
C HIS A 460 12.05 24.06 4.76
N GLY A 461 12.90 23.11 5.21
CA GLY A 461 13.49 23.14 6.55
C GLY A 461 12.60 22.62 7.70
N GLU A 462 11.43 22.05 7.42
CA GLU A 462 10.51 21.52 8.44
C GLU A 462 10.98 20.20 9.08
N LYS A 463 12.05 19.58 8.57
CA LYS A 463 12.63 18.34 9.10
C LYS A 463 14.13 18.48 9.33
N GLN A 464 14.56 18.23 10.57
CA GLN A 464 15.97 18.28 11.00
C GLN A 464 16.48 16.91 11.45
N GLY A 465 17.77 16.65 11.28
CA GLY A 465 18.45 15.44 11.76
C GLY A 465 19.56 14.94 10.82
N PRO A 466 20.42 14.01 11.29
CA PRO A 466 21.64 13.61 10.57
C PRO A 466 21.37 12.99 9.18
N LEU A 467 20.23 12.32 9.01
CA LEU A 467 19.82 11.77 7.70
C LEU A 467 19.29 12.85 6.75
N ALA A 468 18.69 13.92 7.29
CA ALA A 468 18.31 15.09 6.50
C ALA A 468 19.54 15.82 5.99
N ASP A 469 20.58 15.97 6.82
CA ASP A 469 21.83 16.66 6.46
C ASP A 469 22.60 15.95 5.34
N VAL A 470 22.68 14.61 5.40
CA VAL A 470 23.29 13.81 4.33
C VAL A 470 22.50 13.95 3.03
N LEU A 471 21.17 13.84 3.09
CA LEU A 471 20.32 13.96 1.90
C LEU A 471 20.40 15.37 1.28
N LEU A 472 20.36 16.42 2.11
CA LEU A 472 20.51 17.81 1.66
C LEU A 472 21.89 18.09 1.07
N SER A 473 22.93 17.39 1.53
CA SER A 473 24.28 17.46 0.95
C SER A 473 24.35 16.82 -0.43
N VAL A 474 23.73 15.64 -0.61
CA VAL A 474 23.60 15.00 -1.92
C VAL A 474 22.78 15.88 -2.88
N LEU A 475 21.64 16.41 -2.44
CA LEU A 475 20.83 17.33 -3.25
C LEU A 475 21.61 18.61 -3.61
N ARG A 476 22.47 19.12 -2.71
CA ARG A 476 23.35 20.27 -2.99
C ARG A 476 24.29 19.99 -4.15
N PHE A 477 24.93 18.83 -4.12
CA PHE A 477 25.83 18.40 -5.19
C PHE A 477 25.09 18.27 -6.52
N LEU A 478 23.90 17.66 -6.52
CA LEU A 478 23.07 17.59 -7.72
C LEU A 478 22.63 18.98 -8.23
N SER A 479 22.43 19.94 -7.32
CA SER A 479 22.03 21.31 -7.68
C SER A 479 23.17 22.08 -8.34
N PHE A 480 24.41 21.80 -7.94
CA PHE A 480 25.59 22.32 -8.62
C PHE A 480 25.69 21.80 -10.06
N ILE A 481 25.47 20.49 -10.27
CA ILE A 481 25.46 19.89 -11.62
C ILE A 481 24.33 20.49 -12.47
N TYR A 482 23.14 20.64 -11.89
CA TYR A 482 22.00 21.26 -12.57
C TYR A 482 22.31 22.70 -12.97
N GLY A 483 22.86 23.51 -12.06
CA GLY A 483 23.28 24.89 -12.34
C GLY A 483 24.30 24.98 -13.48
N LEU A 484 25.33 24.12 -13.47
CA LEU A 484 26.30 24.06 -14.56
C LEU A 484 25.64 23.72 -15.90
N GLY A 485 24.67 22.81 -15.92
CA GLY A 485 23.90 22.49 -17.12
C GLY A 485 23.05 23.66 -17.62
N VAL A 486 22.43 24.43 -16.71
CA VAL A 486 21.72 25.66 -17.04
C VAL A 486 22.71 26.67 -17.63
N ASP A 487 23.79 27.01 -16.93
CA ASP A 487 24.78 28.00 -17.35
C ASP A 487 25.40 27.68 -18.72
N VAL A 488 25.76 26.41 -18.96
CA VAL A 488 26.25 25.95 -20.26
C VAL A 488 25.20 26.21 -21.34
N LYS A 489 23.95 25.81 -21.12
CA LYS A 489 22.87 26.03 -22.08
C LYS A 489 22.67 27.53 -22.36
N LEU A 490 22.76 28.38 -21.34
CA LEU A 490 22.65 29.83 -21.49
C LEU A 490 23.81 30.42 -22.26
N ALA A 491 25.04 29.98 -21.97
CA ALA A 491 26.23 30.38 -22.70
C ALA A 491 26.08 30.02 -24.19
N LEU A 492 25.56 28.84 -24.53
CA LEU A 492 25.32 28.45 -25.93
C LEU A 492 24.37 29.41 -26.66
N TYR A 493 23.31 29.90 -26.01
CA TYR A 493 22.42 30.92 -26.58
C TYR A 493 22.99 32.35 -26.53
N ARG A 494 23.85 32.68 -25.57
CA ARG A 494 24.51 34.00 -25.46
C ARG A 494 25.58 34.17 -26.53
N TYR A 495 26.35 33.10 -26.82
CA TYR A 495 27.38 33.07 -27.87
C TYR A 495 26.85 32.67 -29.26
N ASN A 496 25.52 32.65 -29.46
CA ASN A 496 24.86 32.31 -30.72
C ASN A 496 25.23 30.93 -31.31
N LEU A 497 25.66 29.98 -30.48
CA LEU A 497 25.91 28.59 -30.87
C LEU A 497 24.60 27.81 -31.05
N LEU A 498 23.54 28.23 -30.37
CA LEU A 498 22.15 27.78 -30.60
C LEU A 498 21.33 28.93 -31.19
N LYS A 499 20.52 28.63 -32.21
CA LYS A 499 19.68 29.62 -32.89
C LYS A 499 18.47 30.01 -32.05
N ARG A 500 18.15 31.31 -32.06
CA ARG A 500 16.88 31.87 -31.58
C ARG A 500 15.97 32.17 -32.77
N HIS A 501 14.68 31.89 -32.64
CA HIS A 501 13.68 32.13 -33.66
C HIS A 501 12.96 33.45 -33.40
N LYS A 502 13.14 34.45 -34.25
CA LYS A 502 12.38 35.70 -34.15
C LYS A 502 11.03 35.58 -34.88
N LEU A 503 9.95 36.01 -34.23
CA LEU A 503 8.62 36.08 -34.85
C LEU A 503 8.39 37.48 -35.43
N PRO A 504 7.57 37.63 -36.47
CA PRO A 504 7.23 38.93 -37.07
C PRO A 504 6.13 39.67 -36.27
N CYS A 505 6.15 39.56 -34.94
CA CYS A 505 5.26 40.22 -34.01
C CYS A 505 6.00 40.46 -32.69
N GLN A 506 5.41 41.26 -31.80
CA GLN A 506 5.97 41.51 -30.48
C GLN A 506 5.72 40.32 -29.57
N VAL A 507 6.73 39.91 -28.79
CA VAL A 507 6.62 38.77 -27.88
C VAL A 507 6.96 39.21 -26.46
N ILE A 508 5.96 39.13 -25.58
CA ILE A 508 6.06 39.38 -24.15
C ILE A 508 6.10 38.03 -23.42
N SER A 509 7.16 37.79 -22.66
CA SER A 509 7.31 36.59 -21.84
C SER A 509 6.98 36.88 -20.39
N LEU A 510 6.09 36.07 -19.84
CA LEU A 510 5.79 36.01 -18.42
C LEU A 510 6.43 34.78 -17.84
N GLY A 511 7.23 34.93 -16.78
CA GLY A 511 7.76 33.77 -16.10
C GLY A 511 8.19 34.06 -14.68
N ASN A 512 8.88 33.10 -14.10
CA ASN A 512 9.42 33.20 -12.77
C ASN A 512 10.75 32.45 -12.67
N ILE A 513 11.51 32.75 -11.62
CA ILE A 513 12.80 32.10 -11.36
C ILE A 513 12.70 30.92 -10.39
N THR A 514 11.53 30.73 -9.74
CA THR A 514 11.28 29.66 -8.76
C THR A 514 10.26 28.62 -9.29
N VAL A 515 10.20 27.43 -8.69
CA VAL A 515 9.05 26.53 -8.83
C VAL A 515 7.97 26.93 -7.82
N GLY A 516 6.72 27.03 -8.28
CA GLY A 516 5.59 27.43 -7.43
C GLY A 516 4.61 28.39 -8.11
N GLY A 517 3.50 28.68 -7.43
CA GLY A 517 2.44 29.57 -7.91
C GLY A 517 2.75 31.04 -7.65
N THR A 518 3.44 31.70 -8.57
CA THR A 518 3.83 33.12 -8.50
C THR A 518 2.81 34.08 -9.14
N GLY A 519 1.57 33.67 -9.36
CA GLY A 519 0.54 34.54 -9.96
C GLY A 519 0.60 34.73 -11.48
N LYS A 520 1.35 33.89 -12.22
CA LYS A 520 1.50 34.00 -13.68
C LYS A 520 0.18 34.06 -14.46
N THR A 521 -0.74 33.14 -14.17
CA THR A 521 -2.01 33.04 -14.90
C THR A 521 -2.89 34.30 -14.73
N PRO A 522 -3.13 34.82 -13.49
CA PRO A 522 -3.77 36.13 -13.31
C PRO A 522 -3.04 37.29 -14.00
N THR A 523 -1.70 37.32 -13.99
CA THR A 523 -0.93 38.36 -14.69
C THR A 523 -1.13 38.27 -16.21
N ALA A 524 -1.03 37.06 -16.79
CA ALA A 524 -1.26 36.82 -18.21
C ALA A 524 -2.66 37.28 -18.63
N GLN A 525 -3.67 36.95 -17.82
CA GLN A 525 -5.04 37.39 -18.02
C GLN A 525 -5.15 38.92 -18.00
N ARG A 526 -4.60 39.58 -16.98
CA ARG A 526 -4.69 41.03 -16.84
C ARG A 526 -3.96 41.76 -17.99
N LEU A 527 -2.77 41.32 -18.35
CA LEU A 527 -2.00 41.94 -19.43
C LEU A 527 -2.65 41.72 -20.80
N ALA A 528 -3.16 40.51 -21.08
CA ALA A 528 -3.88 40.24 -22.32
C ALA A 528 -5.12 41.12 -22.45
N ALA A 529 -5.90 41.27 -21.36
CA ALA A 529 -7.07 42.15 -21.36
C ALA A 529 -6.69 43.61 -21.63
N ILE A 530 -5.65 44.14 -20.96
CA ILE A 530 -5.17 45.51 -21.17
C ILE A 530 -4.75 45.73 -22.64
N ILE A 531 -3.95 44.82 -23.20
CA ILE A 531 -3.43 44.96 -24.58
C ILE A 531 -4.55 44.86 -25.62
N ARG A 532 -5.51 43.96 -25.40
CA ARG A 532 -6.73 43.86 -26.23
C ARG A 532 -7.56 45.14 -26.16
N ASP A 533 -7.76 45.68 -24.96
CA ASP A 533 -8.59 46.87 -24.74
C ASP A 533 -7.91 48.14 -25.27
N SER A 534 -6.57 48.15 -25.40
CA SER A 534 -5.80 49.14 -26.15
C SER A 534 -5.90 48.99 -27.68
N GLY A 535 -6.58 47.95 -28.19
CA GLY A 535 -6.86 47.76 -29.61
C GLY A 535 -5.92 46.82 -30.36
N HIS A 536 -4.95 46.19 -29.69
CA HIS A 536 -4.02 45.27 -30.35
C HIS A 536 -4.54 43.83 -30.41
N ARG A 537 -4.18 43.11 -31.47
CA ARG A 537 -4.47 41.67 -31.61
C ARG A 537 -3.48 40.84 -30.80
N VAL A 538 -3.87 40.50 -29.57
CA VAL A 538 -3.06 39.70 -28.65
C VAL A 538 -3.42 38.21 -28.71
N VAL A 539 -2.41 37.33 -28.63
CA VAL A 539 -2.57 35.87 -28.53
C VAL A 539 -1.74 35.31 -27.37
N ILE A 540 -2.29 34.35 -26.63
CA ILE A 540 -1.56 33.67 -25.55
C ILE A 540 -0.98 32.35 -26.05
N LEU A 541 0.31 32.13 -25.76
CA LEU A 541 0.99 30.84 -25.93
C LEU A 541 1.24 30.20 -24.56
N ASN A 542 0.69 29.00 -24.36
CA ASN A 542 0.93 28.19 -23.16
C ASN A 542 1.64 26.87 -23.54
N ARG A 543 2.30 26.22 -22.57
CA ARG A 543 3.00 24.94 -22.79
C ARG A 543 2.06 23.76 -23.05
N GLY A 544 0.85 23.79 -22.49
CA GLY A 544 0.02 22.60 -22.31
C GLY A 544 0.61 21.66 -21.26
N TYR A 545 1.01 22.18 -20.08
CA TYR A 545 1.48 21.33 -18.99
C TYR A 545 0.36 20.40 -18.52
N ARG A 546 0.64 19.08 -18.44
CA ARG A 546 -0.32 17.99 -18.18
C ARG A 546 -1.50 17.84 -19.17
N ALA A 547 -1.52 18.60 -20.26
CA ALA A 547 -2.48 18.44 -21.36
C ALA A 547 -2.43 17.03 -21.96
N GLN A 548 -3.60 16.45 -22.29
CA GLN A 548 -3.67 15.21 -23.07
C GLN A 548 -3.21 15.43 -24.51
N TYR A 549 -3.45 16.62 -25.07
CA TYR A 549 -3.01 16.97 -26.41
C TYR A 549 -1.48 16.95 -26.52
N LYS A 550 -0.95 16.18 -27.48
CA LYS A 550 0.51 16.04 -27.73
C LYS A 550 0.96 16.54 -29.10
N GLY A 551 0.06 17.11 -29.89
CA GLY A 551 0.38 17.65 -31.21
C GLY A 551 1.28 18.90 -31.12
N LYS A 552 1.73 19.38 -32.28
CA LYS A 552 2.64 20.53 -32.36
C LYS A 552 1.93 21.86 -32.06
N ILE A 553 0.66 22.00 -32.47
CA ILE A 553 -0.15 23.21 -32.33
C ILE A 553 -1.55 22.80 -31.86
N GLY A 554 -1.89 23.10 -30.61
CA GLY A 554 -3.25 22.94 -30.09
C GLY A 554 -3.96 24.28 -30.00
N LEU A 555 -5.03 24.47 -30.78
CA LEU A 555 -5.92 25.62 -30.64
C LEU A 555 -6.89 25.38 -29.49
N VAL A 556 -6.69 26.04 -28.35
CA VAL A 556 -7.60 25.95 -27.20
C VAL A 556 -8.81 26.84 -27.43
N SER A 557 -8.60 28.07 -27.86
CA SER A 557 -9.65 29.05 -28.18
C SER A 557 -9.20 30.00 -29.29
N ASP A 558 -10.12 30.40 -30.16
CA ASP A 558 -9.92 31.48 -31.15
C ASP A 558 -10.38 32.86 -30.62
N GLY A 559 -10.68 32.95 -29.33
CA GLY A 559 -11.24 34.14 -28.68
C GLY A 559 -12.77 34.20 -28.74
N SER A 560 -13.42 33.49 -29.67
CA SER A 560 -14.88 33.41 -29.77
C SER A 560 -15.42 32.08 -29.26
N LYS A 561 -14.71 30.99 -29.55
CA LYS A 561 -15.08 29.61 -29.24
C LYS A 561 -13.88 28.87 -28.64
N ILE A 562 -14.18 28.09 -27.61
CA ILE A 562 -13.23 27.14 -27.00
C ILE A 562 -13.39 25.78 -27.72
N TYR A 563 -12.29 25.24 -28.23
CA TYR A 563 -12.24 24.01 -29.02
C TYR A 563 -11.76 22.80 -28.23
N MET A 564 -11.05 23.01 -27.12
CA MET A 564 -10.50 21.95 -26.30
C MET A 564 -11.14 21.94 -24.92
N SER A 565 -11.39 20.75 -24.39
CA SER A 565 -11.74 20.56 -22.98
C SER A 565 -10.56 20.88 -22.06
N ALA A 566 -10.82 21.04 -20.76
CA ALA A 566 -9.76 21.21 -19.75
C ALA A 566 -8.74 20.06 -19.76
N ALA A 567 -9.21 18.82 -19.97
CA ALA A 567 -8.34 17.65 -20.07
C ALA A 567 -7.42 17.69 -21.31
N GLU A 568 -7.93 18.16 -22.45
CA GLU A 568 -7.17 18.26 -23.69
C GLU A 568 -6.16 19.40 -23.66
N ALA A 569 -6.58 20.58 -23.17
CA ALA A 569 -5.78 21.80 -23.15
C ALA A 569 -4.80 21.89 -21.96
N GLY A 570 -5.12 21.22 -20.85
CA GLY A 570 -4.54 21.48 -19.54
C GLY A 570 -5.24 22.63 -18.79
N ASP A 571 -5.33 22.50 -17.47
CA ASP A 571 -6.13 23.35 -16.59
C ASP A 571 -5.89 24.86 -16.80
N GLU A 572 -4.63 25.27 -16.89
CA GLU A 572 -4.25 26.69 -16.98
C GLU A 572 -4.62 27.30 -18.33
N ALA A 573 -4.38 26.59 -19.42
CA ALA A 573 -4.70 27.08 -20.76
C ALA A 573 -6.22 27.17 -20.99
N PHE A 574 -6.97 26.18 -20.48
CA PHE A 574 -8.44 26.21 -20.52
C PHE A 574 -9.00 27.35 -19.67
N LEU A 575 -8.46 27.57 -18.47
CA LEU A 575 -8.87 28.68 -17.60
C LEU A 575 -8.63 30.04 -18.27
N LEU A 576 -7.46 30.24 -18.89
CA LEU A 576 -7.15 31.46 -19.65
C LEU A 576 -8.13 31.67 -20.80
N ALA A 577 -8.39 30.62 -21.59
CA ALA A 577 -9.33 30.66 -22.70
C ALA A 577 -10.76 31.02 -22.26
N LYS A 578 -11.19 30.56 -21.08
CA LYS A 578 -12.52 30.82 -20.54
C LYS A 578 -12.66 32.25 -19.98
N ASN A 579 -11.61 32.75 -19.35
CA ASN A 579 -11.63 34.06 -18.70
C ASN A 579 -11.27 35.22 -19.65
N LEU A 580 -10.80 34.93 -20.87
CA LEU A 580 -10.39 35.92 -21.87
C LEU A 580 -11.17 35.80 -23.18
N PRO A 581 -12.48 36.13 -23.19
CA PRO A 581 -13.19 36.28 -24.44
C PRO A 581 -12.50 37.33 -25.32
N GLY A 582 -12.42 37.07 -26.63
CA GLY A 582 -11.74 37.90 -27.62
C GLY A 582 -10.22 37.69 -27.74
N VAL A 583 -9.60 36.81 -26.94
CA VAL A 583 -8.15 36.52 -27.01
C VAL A 583 -7.92 35.05 -27.38
N PRO A 584 -7.29 34.73 -28.51
CA PRO A 584 -6.92 33.37 -28.85
C PRO A 584 -5.89 32.77 -27.87
N VAL A 585 -6.03 31.48 -27.57
CA VAL A 585 -5.12 30.72 -26.70
C VAL A 585 -4.64 29.46 -27.41
N LEU A 586 -3.33 29.31 -27.53
CA LEU A 586 -2.67 28.18 -28.15
C LEU A 586 -1.80 27.41 -27.15
N ILE A 587 -1.74 26.09 -27.28
CA ILE A 587 -0.81 25.23 -26.54
C ILE A 587 0.19 24.55 -27.47
N GLY A 588 1.44 24.45 -27.03
CA GLY A 588 2.47 23.68 -27.73
C GLY A 588 3.81 23.70 -27.01
N LYS A 589 4.60 22.64 -27.16
CA LYS A 589 5.95 22.58 -26.55
C LYS A 589 6.95 23.51 -27.26
N ASP A 590 6.77 23.75 -28.54
CA ASP A 590 7.59 24.65 -29.33
C ASP A 590 6.82 25.96 -29.58
N ARG A 591 7.33 27.06 -29.01
CA ARG A 591 6.64 28.36 -29.05
C ARG A 591 6.93 29.11 -30.34
N ALA A 592 7.96 28.73 -31.09
CA ALA A 592 8.18 29.26 -32.43
C ALA A 592 7.12 28.75 -33.40
N ILE A 593 6.77 27.46 -33.32
CA ILE A 593 5.75 26.86 -34.19
C ILE A 593 4.37 27.44 -33.87
N THR A 594 3.98 27.44 -32.59
CA THR A 594 2.68 28.00 -32.18
C THR A 594 2.59 29.50 -32.37
N GLY A 595 3.68 30.24 -32.21
CA GLY A 595 3.73 31.68 -32.49
C GLY A 595 3.61 32.01 -33.98
N ASN A 596 4.26 31.25 -34.87
CA ASN A 596 4.07 31.42 -36.32
C ASN A 596 2.61 31.16 -36.73
N TYR A 597 1.98 30.13 -36.15
CA TYR A 597 0.55 29.88 -36.35
C TYR A 597 -0.31 31.07 -35.86
N ALA A 598 0.02 31.65 -34.71
CA ALA A 598 -0.67 32.82 -34.18
C ALA A 598 -0.61 34.03 -35.13
N VAL A 599 0.57 34.30 -35.68
CA VAL A 599 0.77 35.36 -36.68
C VAL A 599 -0.04 35.07 -37.95
N GLN A 600 0.05 33.85 -38.48
CA GLN A 600 -0.56 33.50 -39.78
C GLN A 600 -2.08 33.47 -39.72
N HIS A 601 -2.68 32.96 -38.63
CA HIS A 601 -4.11 32.69 -38.55
C HIS A 601 -4.89 33.72 -37.73
N PHE A 602 -4.26 34.38 -36.77
CA PHE A 602 -4.90 35.40 -35.93
C PHE A 602 -4.32 36.81 -36.12
N GLN A 603 -3.36 36.96 -37.04
CA GLN A 603 -2.69 38.24 -37.32
C GLN A 603 -2.15 38.88 -36.04
N ALA A 604 -1.60 38.05 -35.15
CA ALA A 604 -1.13 38.46 -33.84
C ALA A 604 -0.09 39.59 -33.96
N GLU A 605 -0.37 40.72 -33.31
CA GLU A 605 0.55 41.84 -33.17
C GLU A 605 1.40 41.67 -31.92
N VAL A 606 0.78 41.12 -30.87
CA VAL A 606 1.43 40.84 -29.59
C VAL A 606 1.15 39.40 -29.17
N ILE A 607 2.20 38.70 -28.75
CA ILE A 607 2.11 37.37 -28.16
C ILE A 607 2.50 37.45 -26.70
N ILE A 608 1.67 36.87 -25.82
CA ILE A 608 2.03 36.65 -24.41
C ILE A 608 2.37 35.19 -24.21
N MET A 609 3.61 34.91 -23.80
CA MET A 609 4.05 33.58 -23.40
C MET A 609 3.86 33.37 -21.90
N ASP A 610 2.97 32.46 -21.54
CA ASP A 610 2.78 32.03 -20.16
C ASP A 610 3.84 30.97 -19.79
N ASP A 611 4.60 31.23 -18.72
CA ASP A 611 5.78 30.47 -18.28
C ASP A 611 6.93 30.44 -19.32
N GLY A 612 7.23 31.61 -19.89
CA GLY A 612 8.15 31.82 -21.00
C GLY A 612 9.62 32.08 -20.66
N TYR A 613 9.95 32.45 -19.41
CA TYR A 613 11.29 32.94 -19.05
C TYR A 613 12.43 31.94 -19.32
N GLN A 614 12.15 30.64 -19.16
CA GLN A 614 13.09 29.55 -19.47
C GLN A 614 13.04 29.08 -20.95
N HIS A 615 12.29 29.75 -21.83
CA HIS A 615 12.07 29.34 -23.23
C HIS A 615 12.90 30.18 -24.21
N TRP A 616 14.22 29.99 -24.13
CA TRP A 616 15.27 30.70 -24.89
C TRP A 616 15.20 30.57 -26.40
N GLN A 617 14.49 29.55 -26.90
CA GLN A 617 14.46 29.24 -28.33
C GLN A 617 13.81 30.33 -29.18
N LEU A 618 12.91 31.12 -28.61
CA LEU A 618 12.17 32.14 -29.36
C LEU A 618 12.95 33.48 -29.36
N GLU A 619 12.40 34.53 -29.98
CA GLU A 619 12.57 36.02 -29.89
C GLU A 619 11.69 36.69 -28.79
N ARG A 620 12.09 37.65 -27.94
CA ARG A 620 11.22 38.37 -26.99
C ARG A 620 11.70 39.79 -26.91
N ASP A 621 10.72 40.67 -26.93
CA ASP A 621 10.87 42.10 -26.88
C ASP A 621 10.69 42.60 -25.44
N LEU A 622 10.02 41.80 -24.60
CA LEU A 622 9.82 42.07 -23.18
C LEU A 622 9.78 40.78 -22.35
N ASP A 623 10.61 40.69 -21.32
CA ASP A 623 10.59 39.66 -20.27
C ASP A 623 10.15 40.29 -18.94
N ILE A 624 9.05 39.76 -18.40
CA ILE A 624 8.50 40.14 -17.09
C ILE A 624 8.64 38.93 -16.15
N VAL A 625 9.38 39.11 -15.07
CA VAL A 625 9.59 38.07 -14.06
C VAL A 625 8.75 38.34 -12.83
N LEU A 626 7.97 37.36 -12.42
CA LEU A 626 7.14 37.42 -11.24
C LEU A 626 7.89 36.85 -10.03
N ILE A 627 7.90 37.61 -8.94
CA ILE A 627 8.45 37.19 -7.65
C ILE A 627 7.30 37.19 -6.63
N ASP A 628 7.11 36.07 -5.93
CA ASP A 628 6.17 35.97 -4.81
C ASP A 628 6.82 36.63 -3.59
N THR A 629 6.19 37.66 -3.02
CA THR A 629 6.73 38.41 -1.87
C THR A 629 6.71 37.60 -0.56
N ILE A 630 6.03 36.46 -0.53
CA ILE A 630 5.99 35.55 0.62
C ILE A 630 7.02 34.44 0.48
N ASN A 631 7.09 33.83 -0.70
CA ASN A 631 8.03 32.75 -1.02
C ASN A 631 9.21 33.27 -1.85
N VAL A 632 9.92 34.24 -1.27
CA VAL A 632 11.02 34.97 -1.91
C VAL A 632 12.17 34.02 -2.21
N PHE A 633 12.44 33.76 -3.50
CA PHE A 633 13.52 32.89 -3.97
C PHE A 633 13.55 31.46 -3.35
N GLY A 634 12.46 31.06 -2.68
CA GLY A 634 12.32 29.84 -1.88
C GLY A 634 13.40 29.67 -0.82
N ASN A 635 14.32 28.72 -1.00
CA ASN A 635 15.41 28.44 -0.05
C ASN A 635 16.80 28.84 -0.57
N ASN A 636 16.88 29.68 -1.62
CA ASN A 636 18.11 30.16 -2.25
C ASN A 636 18.99 29.07 -2.90
N PHE A 637 18.49 27.85 -3.08
CA PHE A 637 19.18 26.80 -3.83
C PHE A 637 18.50 26.50 -5.16
N LEU A 638 19.32 26.12 -6.15
CA LEU A 638 18.84 25.56 -7.40
C LEU A 638 18.17 24.20 -7.20
N LEU A 639 17.32 23.81 -8.15
CA LEU A 639 16.83 22.44 -8.25
C LEU A 639 18.02 21.45 -8.33
N PRO A 640 17.94 20.26 -7.68
CA PRO A 640 16.83 19.75 -6.87
C PRO A 640 16.92 20.04 -5.35
N ARG A 641 17.93 20.77 -4.84
CA ARG A 641 18.02 21.14 -3.41
C ARG A 641 17.04 22.22 -3.02
N GLY A 642 16.74 23.11 -3.96
CA GLY A 642 15.86 24.23 -3.74
C GLY A 642 14.87 24.41 -4.85
N THR A 643 14.23 25.57 -4.85
CA THR A 643 13.14 25.87 -5.77
C THR A 643 13.58 26.74 -6.94
N LEU A 644 14.82 27.24 -6.98
CA LEU A 644 15.29 28.06 -8.09
C LEU A 644 15.46 27.20 -9.37
N ARG A 645 14.83 27.64 -10.45
CA ARG A 645 14.94 27.06 -11.80
C ARG A 645 16.22 27.53 -12.50
N GLU A 646 16.70 28.71 -12.14
CA GLU A 646 17.91 29.33 -12.70
C GLU A 646 18.63 30.14 -11.60
N PRO A 647 19.95 30.37 -11.75
CA PRO A 647 20.71 31.26 -10.86
C PRO A 647 20.15 32.69 -10.86
N LEU A 648 20.19 33.40 -9.73
CA LEU A 648 19.62 34.76 -9.58
C LEU A 648 20.29 35.80 -10.49
N GLU A 649 21.52 35.55 -10.91
CA GLU A 649 22.27 36.33 -11.89
C GLU A 649 21.50 36.47 -13.20
N ASN A 650 20.63 35.50 -13.52
CA ASN A 650 19.79 35.52 -14.71
C ASN A 650 18.60 36.45 -14.62
N LEU A 651 18.37 37.14 -13.48
CA LEU A 651 17.42 38.25 -13.40
C LEU A 651 17.86 39.45 -14.25
N ASP A 652 19.15 39.52 -14.64
CA ASP A 652 19.73 40.53 -15.53
C ASP A 652 18.97 40.74 -16.85
N ARG A 653 18.26 39.71 -17.33
CA ARG A 653 17.48 39.76 -18.58
C ARG A 653 16.12 40.43 -18.46
N ALA A 654 15.53 40.44 -17.27
CA ALA A 654 14.19 40.94 -17.11
C ALA A 654 14.16 42.46 -17.27
N GLN A 655 13.28 43.00 -18.11
CA GLN A 655 13.06 44.44 -18.17
C GLN A 655 12.10 44.90 -17.08
N ALA A 656 11.22 44.01 -16.61
CA ALA A 656 10.33 44.27 -15.49
C ALA A 656 10.29 43.10 -14.50
N ILE A 657 10.24 43.43 -13.21
CA ILE A 657 10.01 42.52 -12.10
C ILE A 657 8.69 42.88 -11.45
N LEU A 658 7.76 41.93 -11.42
CA LEU A 658 6.47 42.08 -10.76
C LEU A 658 6.50 41.38 -9.40
N LEU A 659 6.46 42.17 -8.33
CA LEU A 659 6.27 41.69 -6.97
C LEU A 659 4.78 41.38 -6.78
N THR A 660 4.49 40.11 -6.51
CA THR A 660 3.12 39.60 -6.37
C THR A 660 2.75 39.38 -4.91
N LYS A 661 1.46 39.57 -4.60
CA LYS A 661 0.89 39.43 -3.25
C LYS A 661 1.51 40.42 -2.24
N ALA A 662 1.80 41.64 -2.68
CA ALA A 662 2.45 42.64 -1.84
C ALA A 662 1.64 42.95 -0.56
N ASP A 663 0.33 42.75 -0.57
CA ASP A 663 -0.59 42.86 0.57
C ASP A 663 -0.31 41.86 1.70
N GLN A 664 0.37 40.75 1.39
CA GLN A 664 0.65 39.69 2.35
C GLN A 664 2.06 39.83 2.97
N SER A 665 2.88 40.79 2.52
CA SER A 665 4.25 41.02 2.98
C SER A 665 4.38 42.38 3.69
N THR A 666 5.43 42.54 4.49
CA THR A 666 5.77 43.84 5.10
C THR A 666 6.56 44.71 4.13
N GLU A 667 6.55 46.03 4.33
CA GLU A 667 7.37 46.95 3.53
C GLU A 667 8.86 46.63 3.63
N ASP A 668 9.36 46.29 4.82
CA ASP A 668 10.76 45.89 5.01
C ASP A 668 11.14 44.63 4.19
N ALA A 669 10.23 43.66 4.11
CA ALA A 669 10.43 42.46 3.29
C ALA A 669 10.47 42.81 1.81
N ARG A 670 9.55 43.68 1.33
CA ARG A 670 9.55 44.15 -0.05
C ARG A 670 10.80 44.96 -0.38
N SER A 671 11.23 45.86 0.49
CA SER A 671 12.49 46.61 0.34
C SER A 671 13.69 45.67 0.20
N SER A 672 13.76 44.61 1.03
CA SER A 672 14.83 43.61 0.92
C SER A 672 14.82 42.87 -0.42
N ILE A 673 13.63 42.56 -0.95
CA ILE A 673 13.50 41.97 -2.30
C ILE A 673 13.99 42.97 -3.36
N ARG A 674 13.61 44.25 -3.25
CA ARG A 674 14.06 45.31 -4.16
C ARG A 674 15.58 45.42 -4.16
N ASP A 675 16.24 45.34 -3.00
CA ASP A 675 17.70 45.40 -2.90
C ASP A 675 18.36 44.21 -3.60
N VAL A 676 17.85 42.99 -3.40
CA VAL A 676 18.35 41.79 -4.10
C VAL A 676 18.15 41.91 -5.60
N VAL A 677 16.96 42.34 -6.05
CA VAL A 677 16.67 42.56 -7.47
C VAL A 677 17.63 43.60 -8.05
N ARG A 678 17.84 44.73 -7.38
CA ARG A 678 18.75 45.79 -7.83
C ARG A 678 20.21 45.35 -7.88
N HIS A 679 20.62 44.46 -6.99
CA HIS A 679 21.96 43.86 -7.01
C HIS A 679 22.21 43.07 -8.31
N TYR A 680 21.25 42.25 -8.75
CA TYR A 680 21.39 41.42 -9.95
C TYR A 680 20.93 42.12 -11.24
N ASN A 681 20.01 43.06 -11.15
CA ASN A 681 19.49 43.83 -12.27
C ASN A 681 19.18 45.28 -11.84
N PRO A 682 20.16 46.20 -11.97
CA PRO A 682 19.97 47.58 -11.55
C PRO A 682 18.99 48.35 -12.45
N HIS A 683 18.66 47.84 -13.65
CA HIS A 683 17.88 48.56 -14.66
C HIS A 683 16.41 48.10 -14.77
N ALA A 684 16.03 46.97 -14.15
CA ALA A 684 14.66 46.50 -14.20
C ALA A 684 13.67 47.50 -13.58
N LEU A 685 12.50 47.63 -14.21
CA LEU A 685 11.34 48.26 -13.60
C LEU A 685 10.78 47.31 -12.53
N VAL A 686 10.61 47.78 -11.28
CA VAL A 686 10.01 46.98 -10.21
C VAL A 686 8.60 47.50 -9.95
N VAL A 687 7.63 46.61 -10.06
CA VAL A 687 6.19 46.92 -9.97
C VAL A 687 5.58 46.05 -8.88
N GLU A 688 4.59 46.57 -8.15
CA GLU A 688 3.89 45.82 -7.11
C GLU A 688 2.45 45.51 -7.50
N SER A 689 1.98 44.33 -7.06
CA SER A 689 0.62 43.89 -7.29
C SER A 689 0.04 43.08 -6.13
N LEU A 690 -1.27 43.23 -5.95
CA LEU A 690 -2.09 42.46 -5.02
C LEU A 690 -2.92 41.43 -5.80
N HIS A 691 -3.23 40.32 -5.14
CA HIS A 691 -4.23 39.36 -5.60
C HIS A 691 -5.49 39.57 -4.78
N SER A 692 -6.44 40.34 -5.30
CA SER A 692 -7.65 40.69 -4.56
C SER A 692 -8.81 39.80 -4.98
N PRO A 693 -9.57 39.22 -4.02
CA PRO A 693 -10.84 38.60 -4.34
C PRO A 693 -11.78 39.64 -4.94
N ARG A 694 -12.47 39.28 -6.03
CA ARG A 694 -13.36 40.20 -6.75
C ARG A 694 -14.82 39.89 -6.52
N CYS A 695 -15.20 38.63 -6.76
CA CYS A 695 -16.56 38.14 -6.59
C CYS A 695 -16.58 36.62 -6.51
N PHE A 696 -17.74 36.07 -6.18
CA PHE A 696 -18.04 34.65 -6.33
C PHE A 696 -18.80 34.41 -7.63
N ILE A 697 -18.48 33.33 -8.32
CA ILE A 697 -19.17 32.94 -9.55
C ILE A 697 -19.63 31.50 -9.38
N GLU A 698 -20.93 31.23 -9.55
CA GLU A 698 -21.43 29.86 -9.49
C GLU A 698 -20.85 29.08 -10.68
N VAL A 699 -20.30 27.89 -10.40
CA VAL A 699 -19.52 27.13 -11.41
C VAL A 699 -20.34 26.76 -12.65
N GLU A 700 -21.63 26.45 -12.52
CA GLU A 700 -22.49 26.15 -13.66
C GLU A 700 -22.72 27.37 -14.55
N GLU A 701 -22.96 28.53 -13.94
CA GLU A 701 -23.08 29.81 -14.66
C GLU A 701 -21.77 30.19 -15.35
N TRP A 702 -20.64 29.93 -14.70
CA TRP A 702 -19.32 30.09 -15.29
C TRP A 702 -19.15 29.26 -16.57
N TYR A 703 -19.64 28.02 -16.60
CA TYR A 703 -19.60 27.18 -17.80
C TYR A 703 -20.54 27.67 -18.93
N LYS A 704 -21.70 28.28 -18.61
CA LYS A 704 -22.69 28.76 -19.60
C LYS A 704 -22.21 29.94 -20.47
N GLY A 705 -21.12 30.62 -20.11
CA GLY A 705 -20.36 31.50 -21.02
C GLY A 705 -20.51 33.00 -20.80
N ASP A 706 -21.42 33.46 -19.93
CA ASP A 706 -21.53 34.85 -19.49
C ASP A 706 -20.89 34.99 -18.08
N VAL A 707 -19.57 34.79 -18.03
CA VAL A 707 -18.73 34.60 -16.81
C VAL A 707 -19.05 35.60 -15.67
N TYR A 708 -19.38 36.86 -16.00
CA TYR A 708 -19.58 37.93 -14.99
C TYR A 708 -20.99 38.50 -14.91
N LYS A 709 -21.96 37.91 -15.61
CA LYS A 709 -23.34 38.42 -15.61
C LYS A 709 -24.11 38.05 -14.34
N ASN A 710 -23.80 36.88 -13.78
CA ASN A 710 -24.43 36.32 -12.58
C ASN A 710 -23.41 36.16 -11.45
N MET A 711 -22.62 37.22 -11.19
CA MET A 711 -21.65 37.24 -10.11
C MET A 711 -22.30 37.58 -8.76
N GLU A 712 -21.83 36.92 -7.71
CA GLU A 712 -22.23 37.14 -6.33
C GLU A 712 -21.20 38.03 -5.63
N PRO A 713 -21.62 39.10 -4.92
CA PRO A 713 -20.72 39.94 -4.14
C PRO A 713 -19.98 39.14 -3.06
N LEU A 714 -18.81 39.62 -2.62
CA LEU A 714 -18.03 38.96 -1.57
C LEU A 714 -18.80 38.91 -0.24
N GLU A 715 -19.69 39.87 -0.02
CA GLU A 715 -20.57 39.97 1.14
C GLU A 715 -21.55 38.79 1.24
N THR A 716 -21.84 38.08 0.14
CA THR A 716 -22.81 36.97 0.09
C THR A 716 -22.48 35.86 1.07
N VAL A 717 -21.19 35.64 1.41
CA VAL A 717 -20.74 34.58 2.32
C VAL A 717 -20.39 35.07 3.73
N ARG A 718 -20.46 36.39 3.99
CA ARG A 718 -20.08 36.96 5.29
C ARG A 718 -20.97 36.42 6.41
N GLY A 719 -20.35 35.93 7.48
CA GLY A 719 -21.01 35.31 8.62
C GLY A 719 -21.65 33.95 8.34
N LYS A 720 -21.46 33.39 7.13
CA LYS A 720 -21.98 32.08 6.75
C LYS A 720 -20.92 30.99 6.90
N LYS A 721 -21.39 29.80 7.24
CA LYS A 721 -20.58 28.57 7.25
C LYS A 721 -20.33 28.11 5.82
N VAL A 722 -19.09 27.87 5.46
CA VAL A 722 -18.70 27.46 4.10
C VAL A 722 -17.72 26.28 4.16
N MET A 723 -17.68 25.50 3.09
CA MET A 723 -16.65 24.47 2.90
C MET A 723 -15.67 24.95 1.84
N ALA A 724 -14.36 24.88 2.10
CA ALA A 724 -13.33 25.16 1.10
C ALA A 724 -12.98 23.86 0.34
N LEU A 725 -12.89 23.91 -0.99
CA LEU A 725 -12.42 22.82 -1.85
C LEU A 725 -11.20 23.33 -2.62
N SER A 726 -10.06 22.63 -2.53
CA SER A 726 -8.89 23.05 -3.30
C SER A 726 -7.91 21.92 -3.65
N ALA A 727 -7.31 22.03 -4.82
CA ALA A 727 -6.24 21.19 -5.34
C ALA A 727 -5.12 22.08 -5.93
N ILE A 728 -4.66 23.03 -5.10
CA ILE A 728 -3.61 24.01 -5.41
C ILE A 728 -2.37 23.83 -4.53
N GLY A 729 -1.23 24.40 -4.95
CA GLY A 729 0.04 24.32 -4.21
C GLY A 729 0.05 24.95 -2.81
N ASN A 730 -0.85 25.90 -2.49
CA ASN A 730 -0.98 26.49 -1.14
C ASN A 730 -2.45 26.66 -0.71
N PRO A 731 -3.11 25.57 -0.24
CA PRO A 731 -4.50 25.60 0.20
C PRO A 731 -4.77 26.57 1.36
N SER A 732 -3.82 26.70 2.30
CA SER A 732 -3.99 27.53 3.50
C SER A 732 -4.18 29.01 3.17
N SER A 733 -3.46 29.53 2.17
CA SER A 733 -3.61 30.92 1.72
C SER A 733 -5.00 31.19 1.11
N PHE A 734 -5.53 30.22 0.36
CA PHE A 734 -6.89 30.29 -0.18
C PHE A 734 -7.95 30.27 0.93
N GLU A 735 -7.79 29.39 1.92
CA GLU A 735 -8.69 29.33 3.07
C GLU A 735 -8.67 30.61 3.90
N GLN A 736 -7.47 31.17 4.12
CA GLN A 736 -7.34 32.46 4.81
C GLN A 736 -8.05 33.58 4.05
N THR A 737 -7.94 33.60 2.72
CA THR A 737 -8.66 34.59 1.89
C THR A 737 -10.18 34.52 2.10
N ILE A 738 -10.74 33.31 2.23
CA ILE A 738 -12.18 33.11 2.50
C ILE A 738 -12.54 33.62 3.90
N VAL A 739 -11.68 33.37 4.89
CA VAL A 739 -11.86 33.87 6.26
C VAL A 739 -11.80 35.40 6.32
N ASP A 740 -10.86 36.02 5.59
CA ASP A 740 -10.66 37.47 5.56
C ASP A 740 -11.85 38.21 4.90
N ILE A 741 -12.55 37.55 3.95
CA ILE A 741 -13.82 38.04 3.39
C ILE A 741 -14.94 38.06 4.46
N GLY A 742 -14.79 37.27 5.53
CA GLY A 742 -15.67 37.19 6.68
C GLY A 742 -16.53 35.94 6.74
N ALA A 743 -16.19 34.87 6.01
CA ALA A 743 -16.89 33.58 6.08
C ALA A 743 -16.30 32.65 7.15
N GLU A 744 -17.11 31.75 7.70
CA GLU A 744 -16.66 30.71 8.64
C GLU A 744 -16.34 29.42 7.87
N VAL A 745 -15.06 29.10 7.69
CA VAL A 745 -14.64 27.85 7.02
C VAL A 745 -14.76 26.69 8.02
N VAL A 746 -15.82 25.89 7.90
CA VAL A 746 -16.12 24.78 8.83
C VAL A 746 -15.37 23.50 8.46
N TYR A 747 -15.08 23.32 7.16
CA TYR A 747 -14.36 22.16 6.66
C TYR A 747 -13.57 22.52 5.40
N SER A 748 -12.37 21.95 5.26
CA SER A 748 -11.52 22.12 4.08
C SER A 748 -11.24 20.77 3.41
N ALA A 749 -11.83 20.56 2.24
CA ALA A 749 -11.55 19.43 1.36
C ALA A 749 -10.30 19.70 0.52
N ARG A 750 -9.14 19.28 1.04
CA ARG A 750 -7.84 19.48 0.40
C ARG A 750 -7.42 18.25 -0.42
N TYR A 751 -7.06 18.49 -1.66
CA TYR A 751 -6.54 17.50 -2.59
C TYR A 751 -5.12 17.86 -3.05
N PRO A 752 -4.35 16.90 -3.60
CA PRO A 752 -3.06 17.17 -4.23
C PRO A 752 -3.10 18.30 -5.27
N ASP A 753 -2.01 19.07 -5.41
CA ASP A 753 -1.91 20.08 -6.47
C ASP A 753 -2.13 19.45 -7.86
N HIS A 754 -2.96 20.09 -8.68
CA HIS A 754 -3.43 19.60 -9.98
C HIS A 754 -4.28 18.30 -9.95
N HIS A 755 -4.91 17.95 -8.82
CA HIS A 755 -5.83 16.80 -8.74
C HIS A 755 -7.08 17.01 -9.62
N SER A 756 -7.40 16.04 -10.48
CA SER A 756 -8.66 16.02 -11.24
C SER A 756 -9.76 15.35 -10.43
N TYR A 757 -10.86 16.05 -10.17
CA TYR A 757 -11.93 15.51 -9.32
C TYR A 757 -12.75 14.46 -10.06
N THR A 758 -12.99 13.33 -9.40
CA THR A 758 -13.92 12.32 -9.90
C THR A 758 -15.36 12.64 -9.52
N MET A 759 -16.32 12.06 -10.24
CA MET A 759 -17.74 12.17 -9.90
C MET A 759 -18.05 11.76 -8.46
N VAL A 760 -17.47 10.62 -8.03
CA VAL A 760 -17.67 10.08 -6.68
C VAL A 760 -17.07 11.00 -5.62
N GLU A 761 -15.88 11.55 -5.86
CA GLU A 761 -15.27 12.52 -4.94
C GLU A 761 -16.12 13.77 -4.79
N MET A 762 -16.63 14.33 -5.89
CA MET A 762 -17.50 15.51 -5.84
C MET A 762 -18.84 15.23 -5.15
N GLN A 763 -19.42 14.04 -5.34
CA GLN A 763 -20.60 13.60 -4.59
C GLN A 763 -20.30 13.51 -3.09
N GLN A 764 -19.13 12.99 -2.69
CA GLN A 764 -18.71 12.93 -1.28
C GLN A 764 -18.46 14.32 -0.68
N VAL A 765 -17.82 15.23 -1.43
CA VAL A 765 -17.63 16.62 -1.03
C VAL A 765 -18.99 17.28 -0.78
N MET A 766 -19.94 17.10 -1.71
CA MET A 766 -21.28 17.65 -1.59
C MET A 766 -22.07 17.04 -0.43
N GLN A 767 -21.99 15.73 -0.24
CA GLN A 767 -22.61 15.05 0.90
C GLN A 767 -22.10 15.60 2.23
N ARG A 768 -20.77 15.73 2.38
CA ARG A 768 -20.17 16.32 3.58
C ARG A 768 -20.57 17.78 3.77
N ALA A 769 -20.69 18.55 2.70
CA ALA A 769 -21.12 19.94 2.77
C ALA A 769 -22.53 20.04 3.38
N VAL A 770 -23.45 19.20 2.91
CA VAL A 770 -24.81 19.09 3.45
C VAL A 770 -24.81 18.63 4.91
N GLU A 771 -24.04 17.59 5.25
CA GLU A 771 -23.95 17.06 6.63
C GLU A 771 -23.41 18.09 7.63
N ASN A 772 -22.52 18.99 7.18
CA ASN A 772 -21.96 20.06 8.01
C ASN A 772 -22.80 21.35 7.98
N GLY A 773 -23.94 21.35 7.27
CA GLY A 773 -24.86 22.49 7.19
C GLY A 773 -24.22 23.75 6.63
N VAL A 774 -23.28 23.62 5.68
CA VAL A 774 -22.62 24.78 5.07
C VAL A 774 -23.52 25.43 4.02
N TYR A 775 -23.39 26.74 3.85
CA TYR A 775 -24.11 27.54 2.87
C TYR A 775 -23.70 27.21 1.43
N ALA A 776 -22.40 27.03 1.20
CA ALA A 776 -21.85 26.75 -0.11
C ALA A 776 -20.48 26.06 -0.02
N VAL A 777 -20.08 25.41 -1.11
CA VAL A 777 -18.70 24.98 -1.32
C VAL A 777 -17.98 26.08 -2.11
N ILE A 778 -16.85 26.57 -1.60
CA ILE A 778 -16.02 27.59 -2.27
C ILE A 778 -14.78 26.91 -2.83
N THR A 779 -14.49 27.14 -4.11
CA THR A 779 -13.35 26.57 -4.83
C THR A 779 -12.54 27.64 -5.58
N THR A 780 -11.36 27.28 -6.09
CA THR A 780 -10.53 28.17 -6.91
C THR A 780 -10.88 28.05 -8.39
N GLY A 781 -10.55 29.04 -9.22
CA GLY A 781 -10.71 28.91 -10.67
C GLY A 781 -9.88 27.78 -11.30
N LYS A 782 -8.70 27.50 -10.73
CA LYS A 782 -7.89 26.34 -11.16
C LYS A 782 -8.55 25.01 -10.82
N ASP A 783 -9.42 24.96 -9.82
CA ASP A 783 -10.11 23.75 -9.41
C ASP A 783 -11.48 23.61 -10.07
N ALA A 784 -12.15 24.73 -10.34
CA ALA A 784 -13.43 24.77 -11.07
C ALA A 784 -13.35 24.05 -12.43
N VAL A 785 -12.25 24.24 -13.18
CA VAL A 785 -12.02 23.58 -14.48
C VAL A 785 -11.86 22.06 -14.40
N LYS A 786 -11.56 21.54 -13.20
CA LYS A 786 -11.30 20.13 -12.94
C LYS A 786 -12.53 19.38 -12.42
N ILE A 787 -13.60 20.10 -12.09
CA ILE A 787 -14.86 19.49 -11.65
C ILE A 787 -15.55 18.88 -12.88
N PRO A 788 -16.02 17.61 -12.82
CA PRO A 788 -16.69 16.98 -13.95
C PRO A 788 -17.89 17.81 -14.44
N ALA A 789 -17.98 18.05 -15.74
CA ALA A 789 -19.09 18.81 -16.34
C ALA A 789 -20.46 18.20 -16.02
N GLU A 790 -20.56 16.87 -16.06
CA GLU A 790 -21.74 16.12 -15.65
C GLU A 790 -22.18 16.43 -14.20
N PHE A 791 -21.23 16.73 -13.31
CA PHE A 791 -21.51 17.03 -11.91
C PHE A 791 -22.02 18.46 -11.76
N ILE A 792 -21.37 19.38 -12.47
CA ILE A 792 -21.74 20.80 -12.49
C ILE A 792 -23.19 20.96 -12.96
N HIS A 793 -23.58 20.23 -14.00
CA HIS A 793 -24.94 20.27 -14.57
C HIS A 793 -25.95 19.35 -13.87
N SER A 794 -25.55 18.65 -12.81
CA SER A 794 -26.48 17.84 -12.01
C SER A 794 -27.28 18.71 -11.04
N GLN A 795 -28.43 18.21 -10.57
CA GLN A 795 -29.14 18.85 -9.46
C GLN A 795 -28.31 18.73 -8.18
N ARG A 796 -27.74 19.84 -7.75
CA ARG A 796 -26.91 19.95 -6.54
C ARG A 796 -27.72 20.56 -5.39
N PRO A 797 -27.61 20.03 -4.17
CA PRO A 797 -28.33 20.56 -3.01
C PRO A 797 -27.78 21.90 -2.51
N LEU A 798 -26.52 22.21 -2.84
CA LEU A 798 -25.84 23.46 -2.46
C LEU A 798 -25.07 24.02 -3.68
N PRO A 799 -24.92 25.35 -3.78
CA PRO A 799 -24.13 25.97 -4.83
C PRO A 799 -22.64 25.70 -4.64
N ILE A 800 -21.89 25.73 -5.75
CA ILE A 800 -20.43 25.73 -5.73
C ILE A 800 -19.97 27.06 -6.32
N TYR A 801 -19.35 27.86 -5.48
CA TYR A 801 -18.81 29.16 -5.88
C TYR A 801 -17.32 29.06 -6.17
N MET A 802 -16.93 29.46 -7.37
CA MET A 802 -15.56 29.79 -7.70
C MET A 802 -15.25 31.19 -7.16
N LEU A 803 -14.21 31.33 -6.34
CA LEU A 803 -13.69 32.63 -5.95
C LEU A 803 -12.84 33.20 -7.10
N ASP A 804 -13.32 34.30 -7.69
CA ASP A 804 -12.60 35.04 -8.73
C ASP A 804 -11.54 35.93 -8.08
N ILE A 805 -10.31 35.85 -8.59
CA ILE A 805 -9.14 36.59 -8.09
C ILE A 805 -8.65 37.51 -9.20
N GLU A 806 -8.61 38.80 -8.92
CA GLU A 806 -8.09 39.81 -9.84
C GLU A 806 -6.70 40.28 -9.39
N LEU A 807 -5.81 40.49 -10.37
CA LEU A 807 -4.54 41.14 -10.13
C LEU A 807 -4.69 42.66 -10.25
N ARG A 808 -4.35 43.38 -9.18
CA ARG A 808 -4.36 44.86 -9.15
C ARG A 808 -2.95 45.37 -8.90
N PHE A 809 -2.50 46.29 -9.74
CA PHE A 809 -1.23 46.97 -9.53
C PHE A 809 -1.38 48.06 -8.47
N THR A 810 -0.41 48.17 -7.57
CA THR A 810 -0.39 49.17 -6.49
C THR A 810 0.67 50.23 -6.69
N GLU A 811 1.88 49.83 -7.04
CA GLU A 811 3.02 50.71 -7.32
C GLU A 811 3.61 50.39 -8.70
N GLY A 812 4.06 51.42 -9.43
CA GLY A 812 4.71 51.25 -10.73
C GLY A 812 3.76 50.97 -11.91
N TYR A 813 2.44 51.14 -11.72
CA TYR A 813 1.45 50.87 -12.77
C TYR A 813 1.62 51.77 -14.01
N PRO A 814 1.72 53.12 -13.89
CA PRO A 814 1.90 53.99 -15.06
C PRO A 814 3.13 53.61 -15.89
N GLU A 815 4.26 53.35 -15.24
CA GLU A 815 5.53 52.97 -15.86
C GLU A 815 5.44 51.60 -16.53
N MET A 816 4.72 50.65 -15.91
CA MET A 816 4.45 49.34 -16.50
C MET A 816 3.59 49.47 -17.76
N MET A 817 2.57 50.34 -17.75
CA MET A 817 1.72 50.56 -18.92
C MET A 817 2.49 51.25 -20.05
N GLU A 818 3.33 52.23 -19.73
CA GLU A 818 4.21 52.87 -20.71
C GLU A 818 5.16 51.84 -21.35
N LEU A 819 5.75 50.95 -20.54
CA LEU A 819 6.61 49.87 -21.03
C LEU A 819 5.87 48.92 -21.97
N ILE A 820 4.66 48.49 -21.60
CA ILE A 820 3.84 47.58 -22.42
C ILE A 820 3.41 48.25 -23.71
N ASN A 821 2.89 49.47 -23.65
CA ASN A 821 2.43 50.20 -24.84
C ASN A 821 3.60 50.45 -25.80
N ARG A 822 4.77 50.85 -25.27
CA ARG A 822 5.99 51.03 -26.08
C ARG A 822 6.39 49.76 -26.82
N VAL A 823 6.17 48.58 -26.24
CA VAL A 823 6.45 47.30 -26.89
C VAL A 823 5.34 46.97 -27.90
N ALA A 824 4.08 47.11 -27.52
CA ALA A 824 2.94 46.79 -28.40
C ALA A 824 2.84 47.70 -29.64
N ASP A 825 3.22 48.97 -29.52
CA ASP A 825 3.17 49.98 -30.59
C ASP A 825 4.37 49.91 -31.57
N GLN A 826 5.40 49.11 -31.26
CA GLN A 826 6.52 48.92 -32.18
C GLN A 826 6.08 48.13 -33.41
N GLN A 827 5.90 48.83 -34.54
CA GLN A 827 5.52 48.23 -35.82
C GLN A 827 6.53 47.16 -36.27
N THR A 828 6.08 45.92 -36.43
CA THR A 828 6.82 44.88 -37.14
C THR A 828 6.49 44.93 -38.64
N THR A 829 7.50 45.12 -39.48
CA THR A 829 7.36 45.10 -40.94
C THR A 829 6.91 43.70 -41.40
N PRO A 830 5.75 43.51 -42.05
CA PRO A 830 5.31 42.18 -42.44
C PRO A 830 6.09 41.69 -43.67
N ALA A 831 6.94 40.68 -43.48
CA ALA A 831 7.51 39.92 -44.57
C ALA A 831 6.53 38.81 -44.99
N PHE A 832 5.64 39.09 -45.93
CA PHE A 832 4.88 38.05 -46.63
C PHE A 832 5.81 37.26 -47.53
N VAL A 833 6.08 35.99 -47.20
CA VAL A 833 6.67 35.02 -48.14
C VAL A 833 5.58 34.05 -48.55
N GLN A 834 5.27 34.04 -49.85
CA GLN A 834 4.33 33.14 -50.50
C GLN A 834 4.84 31.68 -50.46
N GLY A 835 3.91 30.77 -50.14
CA GLY A 835 3.84 29.42 -50.72
C GLY A 835 4.81 28.37 -50.21
N GLU A 836 4.30 27.42 -49.42
CA GLU A 836 4.48 25.99 -49.71
C GLU A 836 3.43 25.17 -48.95
N THR A 837 2.56 24.53 -49.73
CA THR A 837 1.61 23.49 -49.31
C THR A 837 2.34 22.34 -48.63
N VAL A 838 1.97 22.03 -47.38
CA VAL A 838 2.28 20.74 -46.76
C VAL A 838 0.95 20.03 -46.52
N THR A 839 0.77 18.94 -47.26
CA THR A 839 -0.33 17.97 -47.19
C THR A 839 -0.30 17.18 -45.87
N ASP A 840 -1.50 17.02 -45.30
CA ASP A 840 -2.03 16.10 -44.27
C ASP A 840 -1.30 15.90 -42.93
#